data_AF-A0A940WP33-F1
#
_entry.id   AF-A0A940WP33-F1
#
_cell.length_a   1.000
_cell.length_b   1.000
_cell.length_c   1.000
_cell.angle_alpha   90.00
_cell.angle_beta   90.00
_cell.angle_gamma   90.00
#
_symmetry.space_group_name_H-M   'P 1'
#
loop_
_entity.id
_entity.type
_entity.pdbx_description
1 polymer ?
#
loop_
_entity_poly.entity_id
_entity_poly.type
_entity_poly.pdbx_seq_one_letter_code
_entity_poly.pdbx_strand_id
1 'polypeptide(L)'
;MSMMQSEPSTGATLPESWHAFAAKPDTSTAKAVAKELEVGTNPTRTLASVALIAQTLAKRSARERSAMSRLLATELGGDIALGFLRETAAVPLATQETPKKQAVPQHDDVRHRLDLLEPEVSEKLPEKTEGGRDWRTLDALDLAAAGKVTVDLVELAEHVDDVRDASSIGHLGEVLRLVNSIGRSDTSYSKTRRADVAKTVKVQGTTQEHIVEQIGFRAAQTQRADKGGLWAQNESAVTYWRTNFRSSAQKFVERLQVREKPGPGDRLVNSPRVLHKLRMILSEEELTKLAVRPLVGTSGVSVLSGTDKITSIDWDHVLRELGATPSAYQLYELIDAENTAPLPDYTVDTQADLIQLITCSPFSRLQEMARGKRELAPVCAMVEHLVLGLTDKLGPSRFDALTANALASLSRLIGIVVENEANPSVAMRAVDLMMDEIGIVVAVGKYYTWSDYRKTMRNVLLERAPSIRPLVEKERIELSSHLMTSGMDALGTAVYIALASRHHEDVARSTEEIDYYETGELLGKLKKGETASPRKDVLIAALNPSTPAVVPSAEGLASDVLKRLETYKKGEAPFALIVDSTIEVAPESPGGKTQLEVLLDRLKDAVADGRLEVFLCKSFQKYASFGTGKVAAGDLTMLSMKGNLESAYARSEALLQDLNLDFIRHDESQLVVHMLRHGHRDELELVRSAARNAKFVDEFCWPIGRSDLRQGTPYVEGIPLLMRSTPTGDVDELFKKLVTIDWRDSFSFLRTSYVGDIPRVGDVSGKFVRINTGHEPKESMVEYFYAFGHLATSTPPGATVPSETQVDLAALTVDRVREHLEALKLLRDEEHARIARYRNSIVASYCAFAAQIVKSTETVIPLIIGFFGQPAGRVTIETQRYLADVLISYMRGRTFDPEPATLTALYRAAVVLPGWRIRRIAGGLQLGGIGDSEEARRLRNFIASIRK
;
A
#
# COMPACT_ATOMS: atom_id res chain seq x y z
N MET A 1 6.30 0.49 51.23
CA MET A 1 7.76 0.40 51.06
C MET A 1 8.03 0.09 49.60
N SER A 2 8.54 1.08 48.88
CA SER A 2 8.78 1.02 47.44
C SER A 2 9.99 0.13 47.16
N MET A 3 9.80 -0.97 46.43
CA MET A 3 10.92 -1.70 45.84
C MET A 3 11.46 -0.85 44.68
N MET A 4 12.53 -0.11 44.94
CA MET A 4 13.43 0.38 43.91
C MET A 4 14.01 -0.84 43.18
N GLN A 5 13.52 -1.09 41.97
CA GLN A 5 14.28 -1.87 40.99
C GLN A 5 15.50 -1.03 40.64
N SER A 6 16.66 -1.48 41.09
CA SER A 6 17.97 -1.00 40.65
C SER A 6 18.12 -1.35 39.17
N GLU A 7 18.10 -0.34 38.30
CA GLU A 7 18.63 -0.47 36.95
C GLU A 7 20.10 -0.91 37.05
N PRO A 8 20.55 -1.95 36.33
CA PRO A 8 21.98 -2.22 36.22
C PRO A 8 22.59 -1.03 35.47
N SER A 9 23.42 -0.24 36.16
CA SER A 9 24.19 0.82 35.49
C SER A 9 25.22 0.14 34.59
N THR A 10 24.87 -0.09 33.33
CA THR A 10 25.86 -0.38 32.29
C THR A 10 26.87 0.77 32.34
N GLY A 11 28.14 0.50 32.65
CA GLY A 11 29.23 1.49 32.73
C GLY A 11 29.60 2.13 31.38
N ALA A 12 28.59 2.55 30.63
CA ALA A 12 28.66 3.20 29.35
C ALA A 12 29.15 4.64 29.55
N THR A 13 30.22 4.98 28.86
CA THR A 13 30.82 6.31 28.88
C THR A 13 30.95 6.78 27.44
N LEU A 14 30.73 8.07 27.19
CA LEU A 14 31.04 8.65 25.89
C LEU A 14 32.55 8.45 25.62
N PRO A 15 32.94 8.16 24.35
CA PRO A 15 34.34 8.14 23.97
C PRO A 15 35.04 9.45 24.39
N GLU A 16 36.29 9.41 24.84
CA GLU A 16 37.04 10.62 25.21
C GLU A 16 37.10 11.61 24.04
N SER A 17 37.27 11.05 22.83
CA SER A 17 37.26 11.78 21.56
C SER A 17 35.90 12.41 21.21
N TRP A 18 34.80 12.00 21.86
CA TRP A 18 33.47 12.56 21.64
C TRP A 18 33.41 14.05 21.96
N HIS A 19 34.06 14.50 23.03
CA HIS A 19 34.04 15.92 23.41
C HIS A 19 34.70 16.81 22.35
N ALA A 20 35.79 16.34 21.74
CA ALA A 20 36.46 17.03 20.64
C ALA A 20 35.57 17.09 19.39
N PHE A 21 34.95 15.97 19.01
CA PHE A 21 34.00 15.91 17.89
C PHE A 21 32.76 16.78 18.13
N ALA A 22 32.21 16.76 19.36
CA ALA A 22 31.08 17.55 19.78
C ALA A 22 31.31 19.07 19.68
N ALA A 23 32.56 19.51 19.84
CA ALA A 23 32.98 20.91 19.78
C ALA A 23 33.37 21.35 18.36
N LYS A 24 34.02 20.49 17.57
CA LYS A 24 34.45 20.78 16.21
C LYS A 24 34.22 19.54 15.31
N PRO A 25 33.00 19.35 14.78
CA PRO A 25 32.68 18.18 13.97
C PRO A 25 33.37 18.26 12.61
N ASP A 26 34.34 17.38 12.38
CA ASP A 26 35.01 17.19 11.10
C ASP A 26 35.44 15.73 10.92
N THR A 27 35.91 15.35 9.74
CA THR A 27 36.36 13.98 9.44
C THR A 27 37.44 13.50 10.41
N SER A 28 38.34 14.38 10.85
CA SER A 28 39.44 13.99 11.74
C SER A 28 38.96 13.60 13.13
N THR A 29 38.02 14.37 13.68
CA THR A 29 37.44 14.13 15.00
C THR A 29 36.41 12.99 14.98
N ALA A 30 35.66 12.82 13.88
CA ALA A 30 34.79 11.66 13.66
C ALA A 30 35.58 10.35 13.62
N LYS A 31 36.70 10.33 12.88
CA LYS A 31 37.59 9.17 12.80
C LYS A 31 38.21 8.80 14.15
N ALA A 32 38.49 9.78 14.99
CA ALA A 32 38.98 9.54 16.36
C ALA A 32 37.91 8.82 17.21
N VAL A 33 36.65 9.27 17.13
CA VAL A 33 35.51 8.62 17.79
C VAL A 33 35.31 7.19 17.27
N ALA A 34 35.31 7.00 15.95
CA ALA A 34 35.16 5.69 15.34
C ALA A 34 36.25 4.72 15.79
N LYS A 35 37.51 5.15 15.76
CA LYS A 35 38.66 4.34 16.21
C LYS A 35 38.55 3.94 17.68
N GLU A 36 38.08 4.84 18.55
CA GLU A 36 37.91 4.53 19.97
C GLU A 36 36.80 3.49 20.20
N LEU A 37 35.70 3.58 19.42
CA LEU A 37 34.62 2.60 19.45
C LEU A 37 35.06 1.23 18.90
N GLU A 38 35.88 1.21 17.85
CA GLU A 38 36.41 -0.02 17.22
C GLU A 38 37.46 -0.74 18.07
N VAL A 39 38.24 0.00 18.88
CA VAL A 39 39.25 -0.57 19.80
C VAL A 39 38.61 -1.12 21.08
N GLY A 40 37.34 -0.79 21.35
CA GLY A 40 36.61 -1.31 22.51
C GLY A 40 36.53 -2.83 22.52
N THR A 41 37.19 -3.48 23.47
CA THR A 41 37.26 -4.96 23.57
C THR A 41 35.95 -5.60 24.04
N ASN A 42 34.94 -4.82 24.45
CA ASN A 42 33.64 -5.30 24.91
C ASN A 42 32.50 -4.75 24.02
N PRO A 43 31.91 -5.59 23.14
CA PRO A 43 30.84 -5.20 22.23
C PRO A 43 29.62 -4.57 22.91
N THR A 44 29.21 -5.08 24.07
CA THR A 44 28.06 -4.56 24.83
C THR A 44 28.31 -3.14 25.33
N ARG A 45 29.53 -2.87 25.81
CA ARG A 45 29.93 -1.53 26.25
C ARG A 45 30.02 -0.56 25.08
N THR A 46 30.58 -1.01 23.95
CA THR A 46 30.65 -0.21 22.72
C THR A 46 29.26 0.19 22.22
N LEU A 47 28.31 -0.76 22.15
CA LEU A 47 26.94 -0.46 21.73
C LEU A 47 26.22 0.48 22.71
N ALA A 48 26.44 0.34 24.02
CA ALA A 48 25.89 1.27 25.00
C ALA A 48 26.48 2.70 24.86
N SER A 49 27.77 2.83 24.55
CA SER A 49 28.39 4.13 24.21
C SER A 49 27.82 4.73 22.92
N VAL A 50 27.55 3.90 21.91
CA VAL A 50 26.87 4.30 20.67
C VAL A 50 25.45 4.82 20.95
N ALA A 51 24.68 4.15 21.81
CA ALA A 51 23.36 4.60 22.25
C ALA A 51 23.43 5.98 22.93
N LEU A 52 24.44 6.20 23.79
CA LEU A 52 24.64 7.47 24.46
C LEU A 52 25.01 8.59 23.47
N ILE A 53 25.84 8.29 22.46
CA ILE A 53 26.15 9.21 21.35
C ILE A 53 24.85 9.61 20.63
N ALA A 54 24.03 8.64 20.20
CA ALA A 54 22.76 8.89 19.52
C ALA A 54 21.83 9.78 20.36
N GLN A 55 21.70 9.51 21.66
CA GLN A 55 20.93 10.34 22.60
C GLN A 55 21.45 11.77 22.71
N THR A 56 22.77 11.97 22.72
CA THR A 56 23.33 13.33 22.74
C THR A 56 23.12 14.08 21.42
N LEU A 57 23.18 13.39 20.28
CA LEU A 57 22.90 13.95 18.96
C LEU A 57 21.43 14.34 18.80
N ALA A 58 20.50 13.56 19.35
CA ALA A 58 19.06 13.84 19.29
C ALA A 58 18.65 15.15 19.98
N LYS A 59 19.46 15.64 20.94
CA LYS A 59 19.27 16.92 21.63
C LYS A 59 19.74 18.14 20.84
N ARG A 60 20.43 17.94 19.72
CA ARG A 60 20.93 19.02 18.84
C ARG A 60 19.87 19.44 17.83
N SER A 61 20.09 20.59 17.19
CA SER A 61 19.25 21.02 16.06
C SER A 61 19.29 19.99 14.92
N ALA A 62 18.22 19.90 14.12
CA ALA A 62 18.16 18.91 13.02
C ALA A 62 19.32 19.01 12.03
N ARG A 63 19.78 20.24 11.75
CA ARG A 63 20.92 20.51 10.86
C ARG A 63 22.24 19.98 11.45
N GLU A 64 22.52 20.30 12.71
CA GLU A 64 23.74 19.85 13.39
C GLU A 64 23.72 18.34 13.58
N ARG A 65 22.61 17.78 14.08
CA ARG A 65 22.42 16.34 14.25
C ARG A 65 22.68 15.60 12.95
N SER A 66 22.06 16.03 11.85
CA SER A 66 22.21 15.34 10.56
C SER A 66 23.64 15.40 10.03
N ALA A 67 24.28 16.57 10.08
CA ALA A 67 25.68 16.72 9.64
C ALA A 67 26.65 15.88 10.48
N MET A 68 26.50 15.91 11.81
CA MET A 68 27.36 15.16 12.73
C MET A 68 27.13 13.65 12.62
N SER A 69 25.87 13.21 12.54
CA SER A 69 25.55 11.78 12.42
C SER A 69 26.09 11.22 11.11
N ARG A 70 25.98 11.95 10.00
CA ARG A 70 26.57 11.56 8.72
C ARG A 70 28.08 11.45 8.79
N LEU A 71 28.77 12.46 9.34
CA LEU A 71 30.23 12.45 9.49
C LEU A 71 30.71 11.25 10.31
N LEU A 72 30.01 10.93 11.41
CA LEU A 72 30.36 9.78 12.23
C LEU A 72 30.07 8.46 11.51
N ALA A 73 28.92 8.33 10.85
CA ALA A 73 28.52 7.13 10.12
C ALA A 73 29.52 6.71 9.05
N THR A 74 30.04 7.68 8.28
CA THR A 74 31.03 7.42 7.22
C THR A 74 32.32 6.80 7.78
N GLU A 75 32.67 7.08 9.03
CA GLU A 75 33.90 6.57 9.66
C GLU A 75 33.70 5.25 10.41
N LEU A 76 32.46 4.84 10.70
CA LEU A 76 32.18 3.60 11.42
C LEU A 76 32.23 2.37 10.48
N GLY A 77 32.78 1.26 10.97
CA GLY A 77 32.77 -0.04 10.30
C GLY A 77 31.82 -1.07 10.94
N GLY A 78 31.43 -2.08 10.15
CA GLY A 78 30.81 -3.32 10.63
C GLY A 78 29.59 -3.14 11.54
N ASP A 79 29.55 -3.92 12.62
CA ASP A 79 28.43 -3.94 13.58
C ASP A 79 28.24 -2.62 14.34
N ILE A 80 29.29 -1.81 14.48
CA ILE A 80 29.23 -0.52 15.19
C ILE A 80 28.48 0.51 14.34
N ALA A 81 28.73 0.54 13.02
CA ALA A 81 27.99 1.40 12.10
C ALA A 81 26.49 1.06 12.10
N LEU A 82 26.17 -0.24 12.05
CA LEU A 82 24.80 -0.75 12.10
C LEU A 82 24.13 -0.47 13.46
N GLY A 83 24.87 -0.61 14.56
CA GLY A 83 24.42 -0.23 15.90
C GLY A 83 24.12 1.26 15.98
N PHE A 84 24.99 2.11 15.44
CA PHE A 84 24.79 3.56 15.45
C PHE A 84 23.58 4.00 14.62
N LEU A 85 23.37 3.38 13.46
CA LEU A 85 22.18 3.58 12.63
C LEU A 85 20.90 3.26 13.44
N ARG A 86 20.86 2.11 14.13
CA ARG A 86 19.70 1.67 14.93
C ARG A 86 19.42 2.56 16.11
N GLU A 87 20.45 2.86 16.90
CA GLU A 87 20.30 3.71 18.07
C GLU A 87 19.83 5.11 17.65
N THR A 88 20.33 5.62 16.51
CA THR A 88 19.84 6.88 15.94
C THR A 88 18.37 6.80 15.53
N ALA A 89 17.92 5.70 14.94
CA ALA A 89 16.52 5.46 14.58
C ALA A 89 15.61 5.28 15.81
N ALA A 90 16.12 4.70 16.89
CA ALA A 90 15.38 4.40 18.11
C ALA A 90 15.20 5.61 19.04
N VAL A 91 16.08 6.61 18.95
CA VAL A 91 16.04 7.78 19.85
C VAL A 91 14.95 8.75 19.38
N PRO A 92 13.97 9.09 20.25
CA PRO A 92 13.00 10.13 19.94
C PRO A 92 13.68 11.47 19.70
N LEU A 93 13.38 12.12 18.57
CA LEU A 93 13.91 13.45 18.29
C LEU A 93 13.26 14.47 19.21
N ALA A 94 14.05 15.36 19.82
CA ALA A 94 13.52 16.42 20.67
C ALA A 94 12.66 17.38 19.83
N THR A 95 11.33 17.30 19.95
CA THR A 95 10.40 18.25 19.31
C THR A 95 10.43 19.58 20.05
N GLN A 96 10.55 20.69 19.33
CA GLN A 96 10.38 22.02 19.92
C GLN A 96 8.94 22.17 20.43
N GLU A 97 8.81 22.45 21.73
CA GLU A 97 7.59 22.71 22.50
C GLU A 97 6.59 21.54 22.68
N THR A 98 6.51 21.07 23.94
CA THR A 98 5.47 20.16 24.43
C THR A 98 4.10 20.87 24.38
N PRO A 99 3.11 20.38 23.61
CA PRO A 99 1.74 20.84 23.78
C PRO A 99 1.26 20.41 25.18
N LYS A 100 0.67 21.34 25.93
CA LYS A 100 0.11 21.06 27.26
C LYS A 100 -0.85 19.87 27.19
N LYS A 101 -0.61 18.88 28.06
CA LYS A 101 -1.35 17.62 28.24
C LYS A 101 -2.82 17.67 27.80
N GLN A 102 -3.14 16.97 26.72
CA GLN A 102 -4.50 16.50 26.42
C GLN A 102 -4.46 15.19 25.63
N ALA A 103 -5.13 14.17 26.18
CA ALA A 103 -5.34 12.80 25.71
C ALA A 103 -4.17 12.20 24.90
N VAL A 104 -3.42 11.32 25.57
CA VAL A 104 -2.44 10.38 25.03
C VAL A 104 -2.93 9.83 23.68
N PRO A 105 -2.29 10.20 22.55
CA PRO A 105 -2.34 9.42 21.32
C PRO A 105 -1.85 8.00 21.65
N GLN A 106 -2.37 6.95 20.99
CA GLN A 106 -1.85 5.58 21.18
C GLN A 106 -0.33 5.44 20.95
N HIS A 107 0.31 6.48 20.41
CA HIS A 107 1.75 6.60 20.21
C HIS A 107 2.56 7.00 21.46
N ASP A 108 1.96 7.45 22.58
CA ASP A 108 2.74 7.84 23.78
C ASP A 108 2.98 6.71 24.78
N ASP A 109 2.44 5.49 24.60
CA ASP A 109 2.90 4.33 25.38
C ASP A 109 4.20 3.77 24.78
N VAL A 110 5.19 4.65 24.64
CA VAL A 110 6.57 4.33 24.25
C VAL A 110 7.31 3.75 25.46
N ARG A 111 6.77 2.67 26.04
CA ARG A 111 7.61 1.67 26.71
C ARG A 111 8.15 0.64 25.74
N HIS A 112 7.73 0.70 24.49
CA HIS A 112 8.30 -0.07 23.40
C HIS A 112 9.43 0.76 22.79
N ARG A 113 10.64 0.62 23.36
CA ARG A 113 11.86 0.68 22.55
C ARG A 113 11.59 -0.14 21.28
N LEU A 114 12.20 0.18 20.14
CA LEU A 114 12.42 -0.84 19.12
C LEU A 114 12.91 -2.06 19.90
N ASP A 115 12.07 -3.09 20.07
CA ASP A 115 12.49 -4.39 20.61
C ASP A 115 13.38 -4.97 19.51
N LEU A 116 14.58 -4.38 19.37
CA LEU A 116 15.77 -5.12 19.10
C LEU A 116 15.72 -6.20 20.15
N LEU A 117 15.22 -7.37 19.75
CA LEU A 117 15.44 -8.60 20.49
C LEU A 117 16.85 -8.49 21.05
N GLU A 118 16.99 -8.37 22.38
CA GLU A 118 18.30 -8.52 23.00
C GLU A 118 18.83 -9.82 22.41
N PRO A 119 20.09 -9.83 21.91
CA PRO A 119 20.64 -11.07 21.42
C PRO A 119 20.44 -12.06 22.54
N GLU A 120 19.71 -13.15 22.28
CA GLU A 120 19.91 -14.35 23.07
C GLU A 120 21.42 -14.52 23.06
N VAL A 121 22.05 -14.27 24.21
CA VAL A 121 23.40 -14.73 24.44
C VAL A 121 23.23 -16.21 24.26
N SER A 122 23.66 -16.72 23.12
CA SER A 122 23.71 -18.14 22.89
C SER A 122 24.62 -18.64 24.02
N GLU A 123 24.03 -19.16 25.09
CA GLU A 123 24.73 -20.14 25.89
C GLU A 123 25.14 -21.18 24.87
N LYS A 124 26.45 -21.27 24.63
CA LYS A 124 26.99 -22.39 23.89
C LYS A 124 26.58 -23.61 24.70
N LEU A 125 25.48 -24.23 24.29
CA LEU A 125 25.10 -25.55 24.75
C LEU A 125 26.35 -26.40 24.57
N PRO A 126 26.84 -27.07 25.63
CA PRO A 126 27.98 -27.95 25.49
C PRO A 126 27.64 -28.94 24.38
N GLU A 127 28.54 -29.15 23.41
CA GLU A 127 28.30 -29.97 22.20
C GLU A 127 27.78 -31.38 22.53
N LYS A 128 27.94 -31.82 23.78
CA LYS A 128 27.50 -33.10 24.31
C LYS A 128 27.05 -32.96 25.78
N THR A 129 26.06 -33.76 26.18
CA THR A 129 25.71 -34.04 27.58
C THR A 129 26.87 -34.67 28.35
N GLU A 130 26.83 -34.71 29.70
CA GLU A 130 27.84 -35.40 30.55
C GLU A 130 28.05 -36.89 30.18
N GLY A 131 27.12 -37.50 29.44
CA GLY A 131 27.24 -38.86 28.89
C GLY A 131 27.77 -38.96 27.45
N GLY A 132 28.23 -37.86 26.84
CA GLY A 132 28.87 -37.86 25.52
C GLY A 132 27.91 -37.87 24.31
N ARG A 133 26.63 -37.58 24.50
CA ARG A 133 25.62 -37.50 23.41
C ARG A 133 25.25 -36.06 23.08
N ASP A 134 25.13 -35.75 21.79
CA ASP A 134 24.74 -34.44 21.24
C ASP A 134 23.31 -34.07 21.66
N TRP A 135 23.11 -32.83 22.11
CA TRP A 135 21.80 -32.29 22.51
C TRP A 135 20.79 -32.27 21.36
N ARG A 136 21.25 -32.10 20.11
CA ARG A 136 20.39 -32.17 18.91
C ARG A 136 19.88 -33.58 18.61
N THR A 137 20.56 -34.60 19.14
CA THR A 137 20.14 -36.00 19.04
C THR A 137 19.03 -36.34 20.05
N LEU A 138 18.90 -35.60 21.15
CA LEU A 138 17.87 -35.84 22.18
C LEU A 138 16.53 -35.19 21.82
N ASP A 139 16.52 -34.00 21.21
CA ASP A 139 15.29 -33.40 20.61
C ASP A 139 14.81 -34.20 19.39
N ALA A 140 15.73 -34.85 18.66
CA ALA A 140 15.41 -35.75 17.56
C ALA A 140 14.81 -37.10 18.00
N LEU A 141 14.98 -37.50 19.27
CA LEU A 141 14.50 -38.80 19.77
C LEU A 141 13.03 -38.79 20.20
N ASP A 142 12.45 -37.63 20.54
CA ASP A 142 11.01 -37.52 20.87
C ASP A 142 10.11 -37.60 19.64
N LEU A 143 10.64 -37.33 18.43
CA LEU A 143 9.93 -37.51 17.16
C LEU A 143 10.16 -38.89 16.50
N ALA A 144 11.12 -39.68 17.01
CA ALA A 144 11.50 -40.97 16.43
C ALA A 144 10.74 -42.19 17.00
N ALA A 145 9.74 -41.99 17.87
CA ALA A 145 8.97 -43.08 18.48
C ALA A 145 7.97 -43.79 17.53
N ALA A 146 7.91 -43.42 16.24
CA ALA A 146 7.01 -44.05 15.26
C ALA A 146 7.68 -44.75 14.07
N GLY A 147 8.99 -45.02 14.14
CA GLY A 147 9.61 -46.15 13.45
C GLY A 147 9.70 -46.12 11.90
N LYS A 148 10.95 -45.85 11.45
CA LYS A 148 11.59 -46.31 10.20
C LYS A 148 11.23 -45.59 8.89
N VAL A 149 11.77 -44.39 8.71
CA VAL A 149 12.78 -44.00 7.70
C VAL A 149 12.97 -42.48 7.85
N THR A 150 14.21 -42.01 8.04
CA THR A 150 14.56 -40.60 8.19
C THR A 150 14.78 -39.95 6.83
N VAL A 151 13.93 -38.99 6.46
CA VAL A 151 14.19 -38.02 5.39
C VAL A 151 14.51 -36.70 6.08
N ASP A 152 15.71 -36.17 5.80
CA ASP A 152 16.14 -34.86 6.27
C ASP A 152 15.48 -33.78 5.42
N LEU A 153 14.43 -33.12 5.90
CA LEU A 153 13.68 -32.08 5.16
C LEU A 153 14.40 -30.72 5.09
N VAL A 154 15.46 -30.52 5.86
CA VAL A 154 16.27 -29.30 5.84
C VAL A 154 17.46 -29.47 4.88
N GLU A 155 18.07 -30.66 4.86
CA GLU A 155 19.03 -31.07 3.82
C GLU A 155 18.33 -31.30 2.46
N LEU A 156 17.06 -31.77 2.42
CA LEU A 156 16.25 -31.85 1.17
C LEU A 156 15.98 -30.47 0.55
N ALA A 157 15.80 -29.45 1.39
CA ALA A 157 15.60 -28.07 0.95
C ALA A 157 16.90 -27.43 0.44
N GLU A 158 18.06 -27.97 0.83
CA GLU A 158 19.39 -27.55 0.35
C GLU A 158 19.89 -28.35 -0.88
N HIS A 159 19.20 -29.43 -1.30
CA HIS A 159 19.62 -30.35 -2.39
C HIS A 159 18.66 -30.42 -3.60
N VAL A 160 17.81 -29.39 -3.80
CA VAL A 160 16.75 -29.33 -4.83
C VAL A 160 17.24 -29.44 -6.29
N ASP A 161 18.55 -29.41 -6.56
CA ASP A 161 19.12 -29.42 -7.91
C ASP A 161 19.59 -30.80 -8.44
N ASP A 162 19.49 -31.91 -7.67
CA ASP A 162 19.92 -33.24 -8.17
C ASP A 162 18.78 -34.06 -8.80
N VAL A 163 18.77 -34.08 -10.13
CA VAL A 163 17.75 -34.73 -11.00
C VAL A 163 17.82 -36.27 -10.97
N ARG A 164 18.69 -36.89 -10.14
CA ARG A 164 18.95 -38.35 -10.18
C ARG A 164 18.46 -39.15 -8.97
N ASP A 165 17.90 -38.54 -7.93
CA ASP A 165 17.38 -39.29 -6.78
C ASP A 165 15.92 -39.75 -6.99
N ALA A 166 15.74 -41.07 -7.01
CA ALA A 166 14.49 -41.75 -7.35
C ALA A 166 13.53 -41.99 -6.16
N SER A 167 13.72 -41.33 -5.00
CA SER A 167 13.04 -41.74 -3.76
C SER A 167 11.88 -40.86 -3.24
N SER A 168 11.56 -39.71 -3.84
CA SER A 168 10.38 -38.91 -3.40
C SER A 168 9.80 -37.93 -4.45
N ILE A 169 10.62 -37.39 -5.35
CA ILE A 169 10.17 -36.52 -6.46
C ILE A 169 9.32 -37.29 -7.50
N GLY A 170 9.59 -38.59 -7.70
CA GLY A 170 8.82 -39.43 -8.62
C GLY A 170 7.37 -39.69 -8.17
N HIS A 171 7.12 -39.79 -6.86
CA HIS A 171 5.77 -39.89 -6.30
C HIS A 171 5.05 -38.53 -6.26
N LEU A 172 5.76 -37.46 -5.91
CA LEU A 172 5.25 -36.08 -6.02
C LEU A 172 4.87 -35.72 -7.47
N GLY A 173 5.63 -36.20 -8.46
CA GLY A 173 5.34 -36.03 -9.89
C GLY A 173 4.11 -36.81 -10.39
N GLU A 174 3.83 -37.99 -9.83
CA GLU A 174 2.59 -38.74 -10.13
C GLU A 174 1.36 -38.13 -9.44
N VAL A 175 1.50 -37.66 -8.20
CA VAL A 175 0.44 -36.94 -7.48
C VAL A 175 0.16 -35.59 -8.15
N LEU A 176 1.17 -34.87 -8.64
CA LEU A 176 0.95 -33.66 -9.47
C LEU A 176 0.25 -33.97 -10.79
N ARG A 177 0.54 -35.12 -11.42
CA ARG A 177 -0.16 -35.56 -12.62
C ARG A 177 -1.62 -35.90 -12.32
N LEU A 178 -1.89 -36.47 -11.15
CA LEU A 178 -3.22 -36.75 -10.63
C LEU A 178 -3.99 -35.46 -10.30
N VAL A 179 -3.39 -34.49 -9.62
CA VAL A 179 -3.98 -33.15 -9.33
C VAL A 179 -4.29 -32.37 -10.61
N ASN A 180 -3.37 -32.37 -11.58
CA ASN A 180 -3.62 -31.78 -12.89
C ASN A 180 -4.70 -32.53 -13.69
N SER A 181 -4.91 -33.82 -13.46
CA SER A 181 -5.98 -34.60 -14.08
C SER A 181 -7.36 -34.36 -13.46
N ILE A 182 -7.40 -33.89 -12.21
CA ILE A 182 -8.63 -33.59 -11.45
C ILE A 182 -9.11 -32.14 -11.71
N GLY A 183 -8.20 -31.21 -12.02
CA GLY A 183 -8.51 -29.82 -12.37
C GLY A 183 -9.11 -29.62 -13.79
N ARG A 184 -10.33 -30.12 -14.03
CA ARG A 184 -11.01 -30.04 -15.34
C ARG A 184 -11.69 -28.70 -15.69
N SER A 185 -11.46 -27.60 -14.96
CA SER A 185 -12.09 -26.31 -15.28
C SER A 185 -11.11 -25.23 -15.75
N ASP A 186 -11.32 -24.73 -16.97
CA ASP A 186 -10.50 -23.79 -17.73
C ASP A 186 -10.39 -22.33 -17.21
N THR A 187 -10.64 -22.01 -15.94
CA THR A 187 -10.95 -20.61 -15.56
C THR A 187 -10.32 -20.07 -14.27
N SER A 188 -9.01 -20.21 -14.06
CA SER A 188 -8.30 -19.40 -13.04
C SER A 188 -8.00 -17.99 -13.57
N TYR A 189 -7.99 -16.96 -12.70
CA TYR A 189 -7.53 -15.59 -13.03
C TYR A 189 -6.15 -15.61 -13.70
N SER A 190 -5.29 -16.53 -13.27
CA SER A 190 -3.98 -16.77 -13.89
C SER A 190 -4.06 -17.32 -15.31
N LYS A 191 -5.09 -18.07 -15.71
CA LYS A 191 -5.28 -18.56 -17.09
C LYS A 191 -5.74 -17.46 -18.05
N THR A 192 -6.59 -16.55 -17.59
CA THR A 192 -6.98 -15.35 -18.36
C THR A 192 -5.80 -14.41 -18.57
N ARG A 193 -5.04 -14.11 -17.49
CA ARG A 193 -3.83 -13.27 -17.58
C ARG A 193 -2.74 -13.93 -18.45
N ARG A 194 -2.58 -15.27 -18.38
CA ARG A 194 -1.74 -16.06 -19.31
C ARG A 194 -2.17 -15.89 -20.75
N ALA A 195 -3.46 -16.03 -21.06
CA ALA A 195 -3.96 -15.89 -22.42
C ALA A 195 -3.73 -14.48 -22.98
N ASP A 196 -3.76 -13.45 -22.14
CA ASP A 196 -3.48 -12.08 -22.55
C ASP A 196 -1.99 -11.83 -22.81
N VAL A 197 -1.08 -12.37 -22.00
CA VAL A 197 0.38 -12.23 -22.23
C VAL A 197 0.86 -13.14 -23.37
N ALA A 198 0.29 -14.35 -23.50
CA ALA A 198 0.60 -15.29 -24.58
C ALA A 198 0.16 -14.79 -25.96
N LYS A 199 -0.73 -13.80 -26.04
CA LYS A 199 -1.06 -13.10 -27.29
C LYS A 199 0.12 -12.26 -27.79
N THR A 200 1.05 -11.88 -26.92
CA THR A 200 2.12 -10.90 -27.22
C THR A 200 3.53 -11.51 -27.19
N VAL A 201 3.78 -12.57 -26.40
CA VAL A 201 5.09 -13.25 -26.33
C VAL A 201 4.88 -14.77 -26.17
N LYS A 202 5.75 -15.58 -26.80
CA LYS A 202 5.70 -17.05 -26.72
C LYS A 202 6.33 -17.50 -25.38
N VAL A 203 5.51 -17.67 -24.36
CA VAL A 203 5.92 -18.01 -22.98
C VAL A 203 6.53 -19.42 -22.88
N GLN A 204 7.72 -19.59 -22.28
CA GLN A 204 8.37 -20.88 -22.01
C GLN A 204 8.45 -21.14 -20.48
N GLY A 205 7.92 -22.25 -19.96
CA GLY A 205 7.99 -22.66 -18.53
C GLY A 205 6.63 -23.05 -17.90
N THR A 206 6.60 -23.45 -16.62
CA THR A 206 5.36 -23.96 -15.97
C THR A 206 4.47 -22.86 -15.40
N THR A 207 3.20 -23.19 -15.10
CA THR A 207 2.14 -22.23 -14.78
C THR A 207 2.38 -21.40 -13.50
N GLN A 208 3.09 -21.95 -12.50
CA GLN A 208 3.29 -21.31 -11.19
C GLN A 208 4.45 -20.31 -11.21
N GLU A 209 5.60 -20.67 -11.77
CA GLU A 209 6.77 -19.79 -11.96
C GLU A 209 6.37 -18.45 -12.63
N HIS A 210 5.45 -18.51 -13.61
CA HIS A 210 4.96 -17.34 -14.35
C HIS A 210 3.95 -16.44 -13.61
N ILE A 211 3.12 -16.99 -12.72
CA ILE A 211 2.17 -16.19 -11.93
C ILE A 211 2.93 -15.39 -10.89
N VAL A 212 3.98 -15.99 -10.36
CA VAL A 212 4.75 -15.51 -9.22
C VAL A 212 5.68 -14.36 -9.65
N GLU A 213 6.33 -14.43 -10.82
CA GLU A 213 7.21 -13.35 -11.31
C GLU A 213 6.48 -12.20 -12.04
N GLN A 214 5.22 -12.38 -12.47
CA GLN A 214 4.39 -11.33 -13.09
C GLN A 214 3.67 -10.41 -12.09
N ILE A 215 3.86 -10.62 -10.78
CA ILE A 215 3.37 -9.72 -9.73
C ILE A 215 4.35 -8.56 -9.58
N GLY A 216 4.60 -7.83 -10.67
CA GLY A 216 5.09 -6.46 -10.55
C GLY A 216 3.98 -5.59 -9.96
N PHE A 217 4.34 -4.52 -9.22
CA PHE A 217 3.48 -3.48 -8.63
C PHE A 217 2.47 -2.83 -9.58
N ARG A 218 1.54 -3.57 -10.18
CA ARG A 218 0.72 -3.06 -11.28
C ARG A 218 -0.73 -3.50 -11.21
N ALA A 219 -1.53 -2.46 -11.34
CA ALA A 219 -2.94 -2.44 -11.60
C ALA A 219 -3.39 -3.48 -12.67
N ALA A 220 -4.56 -4.10 -12.50
CA ALA A 220 -5.10 -5.06 -13.46
C ALA A 220 -5.24 -4.46 -14.87
N GLN A 221 -5.32 -5.29 -15.92
CA GLN A 221 -5.46 -4.81 -17.31
C GLN A 221 -6.64 -3.86 -17.49
N THR A 222 -7.73 -4.11 -16.78
CA THR A 222 -8.90 -3.25 -16.79
C THR A 222 -8.54 -1.86 -16.24
N GLN A 223 -7.82 -1.77 -15.10
CA GLN A 223 -7.29 -0.51 -14.53
C GLN A 223 -6.26 0.19 -15.45
N ARG A 224 -5.67 -0.53 -16.41
CA ARG A 224 -4.72 -0.03 -17.42
C ARG A 224 -5.40 0.43 -18.72
N ALA A 225 -6.47 -0.20 -19.16
CA ALA A 225 -7.10 0.13 -20.44
C ALA A 225 -8.04 1.35 -20.34
N ASP A 226 -8.56 1.64 -19.15
CA ASP A 226 -9.57 2.68 -18.96
C ASP A 226 -8.95 4.05 -18.71
N LYS A 227 -9.43 5.09 -19.43
CA LYS A 227 -8.87 6.46 -19.39
C LYS A 227 -9.01 7.14 -18.02
N GLY A 228 -9.86 6.60 -17.13
CA GLY A 228 -10.07 7.09 -15.76
C GLY A 228 -9.35 6.30 -14.66
N GLY A 229 -8.68 5.19 -14.97
CA GLY A 229 -8.01 4.35 -13.97
C GLY A 229 -6.76 5.01 -13.34
N LEU A 230 -6.35 4.51 -12.17
CA LEU A 230 -5.10 4.95 -11.49
C LEU A 230 -3.89 4.91 -12.43
N TRP A 231 -3.87 3.92 -13.34
CA TRP A 231 -2.85 3.82 -14.38
C TRP A 231 -3.00 4.90 -15.44
N ALA A 232 -4.19 5.30 -15.89
CA ALA A 232 -4.33 6.37 -16.88
C ALA A 232 -4.03 7.76 -16.30
N GLN A 233 -4.20 7.97 -14.98
CA GLN A 233 -3.73 9.19 -14.31
C GLN A 233 -2.21 9.14 -14.06
N ASN A 234 -1.68 7.98 -13.65
CA ASN A 234 -0.25 7.75 -13.51
C ASN A 234 0.46 7.80 -14.86
N GLU A 235 -0.08 7.23 -15.93
CA GLU A 235 0.35 7.33 -17.34
C GLU A 235 0.02 8.71 -17.92
N SER A 236 -1.02 9.43 -17.54
CA SER A 236 -1.16 10.80 -18.07
C SER A 236 -0.01 11.68 -17.61
N ALA A 237 0.55 11.44 -16.42
CA ALA A 237 1.85 11.99 -16.04
C ALA A 237 3.00 11.20 -16.71
N VAL A 238 3.10 9.90 -16.51
CA VAL A 238 4.22 9.03 -16.90
C VAL A 238 4.35 8.80 -18.40
N THR A 239 3.27 8.77 -19.18
CA THR A 239 3.17 8.74 -20.66
C THR A 239 3.25 10.13 -21.25
N TYR A 240 2.74 11.18 -20.61
CA TYR A 240 3.16 12.54 -21.02
C TYR A 240 4.69 12.68 -20.89
N TRP A 241 5.26 12.21 -19.79
CA TRP A 241 6.71 12.20 -19.58
C TRP A 241 7.38 11.21 -20.51
N ARG A 242 6.98 9.93 -20.61
CA ARG A 242 7.60 8.90 -21.48
C ARG A 242 7.44 9.19 -22.97
N THR A 243 6.30 9.71 -23.44
CA THR A 243 6.08 10.04 -24.85
C THR A 243 6.80 11.33 -25.25
N ASN A 244 6.81 12.37 -24.40
CA ASN A 244 7.67 13.53 -24.65
C ASN A 244 9.15 13.13 -24.52
N PHE A 245 9.52 12.36 -23.50
CA PHE A 245 10.88 11.86 -23.24
C PHE A 245 11.35 10.95 -24.37
N ARG A 246 10.55 10.07 -24.96
CA ARG A 246 11.00 9.25 -26.09
C ARG A 246 11.37 10.09 -27.31
N SER A 247 10.64 11.18 -27.54
CA SER A 247 10.94 12.17 -28.59
C SER A 247 12.07 13.15 -28.22
N SER A 248 12.48 13.20 -26.95
CA SER A 248 13.49 14.12 -26.42
C SER A 248 14.66 13.45 -25.69
N ALA A 249 14.70 12.11 -25.62
CA ALA A 249 15.69 11.32 -24.87
C ALA A 249 17.10 11.58 -25.40
N GLN A 250 17.22 11.75 -26.71
CA GLN A 250 18.48 12.11 -27.36
C GLN A 250 18.94 13.51 -26.96
N LYS A 251 18.06 14.53 -27.02
CA LYS A 251 18.33 15.90 -26.54
C LYS A 251 18.57 15.97 -25.03
N PHE A 252 17.97 15.05 -24.30
CA PHE A 252 18.01 14.96 -22.85
C PHE A 252 19.33 14.34 -22.37
N VAL A 253 19.75 13.21 -22.95
CA VAL A 253 21.07 12.59 -22.76
C VAL A 253 22.18 13.55 -23.18
N GLU A 254 21.98 14.31 -24.26
CA GLU A 254 22.91 15.38 -24.68
C GLU A 254 23.09 16.46 -23.60
N ARG A 255 22.05 16.77 -22.81
CA ARG A 255 22.10 17.74 -21.69
C ARG A 255 22.74 17.16 -20.44
N LEU A 256 22.57 15.87 -20.17
CA LEU A 256 23.12 15.21 -18.98
C LEU A 256 24.65 15.01 -19.00
N GLN A 257 25.32 15.31 -20.12
CA GLN A 257 26.77 15.09 -20.31
C GLN A 257 27.25 13.67 -19.95
N VAL A 258 26.36 12.68 -20.03
CA VAL A 258 26.70 11.28 -19.77
C VAL A 258 27.69 10.76 -20.81
N ARG A 259 28.67 9.98 -20.35
CA ARG A 259 29.76 9.47 -21.21
C ARG A 259 29.26 8.53 -22.31
N GLU A 260 28.16 7.81 -22.06
CA GLU A 260 27.52 6.91 -23.03
C GLU A 260 26.15 7.46 -23.43
N LYS A 261 25.90 7.58 -24.74
CA LYS A 261 24.62 8.03 -25.29
C LYS A 261 23.78 6.81 -25.69
N PRO A 262 22.50 6.70 -25.26
CA PRO A 262 21.61 5.67 -25.76
C PRO A 262 21.47 5.78 -27.29
N GLY A 263 21.64 4.65 -27.97
CA GLY A 263 21.49 4.53 -29.41
C GLY A 263 20.02 4.37 -29.85
N PRO A 264 19.76 4.42 -31.16
CA PRO A 264 18.45 4.07 -31.72
C PRO A 264 18.06 2.65 -31.30
N GLY A 265 16.89 2.48 -30.68
CA GLY A 265 16.43 1.18 -30.19
C GLY A 265 16.76 0.86 -28.73
N ASP A 266 17.48 1.74 -28.02
CA ASP A 266 17.69 1.55 -26.60
C ASP A 266 16.42 1.85 -25.77
N ARG A 267 16.31 1.20 -24.61
CA ARG A 267 15.22 1.40 -23.64
C ARG A 267 15.81 1.73 -22.28
N LEU A 268 15.24 2.72 -21.59
CA LEU A 268 15.60 2.97 -20.20
C LEU A 268 14.89 1.97 -19.29
N VAL A 269 15.65 1.41 -18.36
CA VAL A 269 15.20 0.42 -17.40
C VAL A 269 15.64 0.80 -15.98
N ASN A 270 14.90 0.35 -14.97
CA ASN A 270 15.15 0.73 -13.57
C ASN A 270 16.34 0.02 -12.90
N SER A 271 16.94 -0.98 -13.55
CA SER A 271 18.00 -1.77 -12.94
C SER A 271 18.81 -2.58 -13.96
N PRO A 272 20.10 -2.84 -13.70
CA PRO A 272 20.87 -3.87 -14.38
C PRO A 272 20.27 -5.28 -14.31
N ARG A 273 19.45 -5.56 -13.28
CA ARG A 273 18.83 -6.87 -13.04
C ARG A 273 17.72 -7.21 -14.05
N VAL A 274 17.35 -6.28 -14.93
CA VAL A 274 16.28 -6.49 -15.92
C VAL A 274 16.60 -7.63 -16.88
N LEU A 275 17.87 -7.91 -17.18
CA LEU A 275 18.21 -9.11 -17.97
C LEU A 275 17.76 -10.40 -17.29
N HIS A 276 17.81 -10.48 -15.96
CA HIS A 276 17.34 -11.65 -15.23
C HIS A 276 15.82 -11.82 -15.41
N LYS A 277 15.05 -10.73 -15.30
CA LYS A 277 13.59 -10.74 -15.53
C LYS A 277 13.22 -11.08 -16.98
N LEU A 278 14.06 -10.70 -17.93
CA LEU A 278 13.85 -11.01 -19.35
C LEU A 278 14.14 -12.49 -19.67
N ARG A 279 14.95 -13.19 -18.85
CA ARG A 279 15.28 -14.61 -19.10
C ARG A 279 14.07 -15.53 -19.12
N MET A 280 13.00 -15.11 -18.47
CA MET A 280 11.77 -15.86 -18.30
C MET A 280 10.87 -15.83 -19.54
N ILE A 281 11.04 -14.83 -20.41
CA ILE A 281 10.14 -14.59 -21.54
C ILE A 281 10.87 -14.60 -22.88
N LEU A 282 12.20 -14.59 -22.86
CA LEU A 282 13.06 -14.60 -24.02
C LEU A 282 13.87 -15.89 -24.04
N SER A 283 14.09 -16.42 -25.23
CA SER A 283 15.07 -17.50 -25.42
C SER A 283 16.49 -17.04 -25.11
N GLU A 284 17.38 -17.96 -24.75
CA GLU A 284 18.83 -17.68 -24.60
C GLU A 284 19.44 -17.01 -25.84
N GLU A 285 18.95 -17.35 -27.04
CA GLU A 285 19.35 -16.71 -28.29
C GLU A 285 18.93 -15.23 -28.35
N GLU A 286 17.76 -14.88 -27.83
CA GLU A 286 17.29 -13.50 -27.75
C GLU A 286 18.00 -12.72 -26.65
N LEU A 287 18.24 -13.34 -25.49
CA LEU A 287 18.93 -12.70 -24.36
C LEU A 287 20.36 -12.31 -24.68
N THR A 288 21.09 -13.15 -25.42
CA THR A 288 22.46 -12.85 -25.85
C THR A 288 22.55 -11.64 -26.79
N LYS A 289 21.43 -11.23 -27.41
CA LYS A 289 21.35 -10.02 -28.25
C LYS A 289 21.17 -8.75 -27.43
N LEU A 290 20.85 -8.88 -26.14
CA LEU A 290 20.59 -7.78 -25.21
C LEU A 290 21.78 -7.51 -24.30
N ALA A 291 21.93 -6.25 -23.91
CA ALA A 291 22.87 -5.84 -22.89
C ALA A 291 22.22 -4.77 -22.01
N VAL A 292 22.45 -4.81 -20.70
CA VAL A 292 22.03 -3.74 -19.80
C VAL A 292 23.27 -3.07 -19.22
N ARG A 293 23.30 -1.74 -19.28
CA ARG A 293 24.39 -0.92 -18.76
C ARG A 293 23.84 0.18 -17.86
N PRO A 294 24.40 0.43 -16.67
CA PRO A 294 24.05 1.61 -15.89
C PRO A 294 24.34 2.89 -16.68
N LEU A 295 23.42 3.85 -16.66
CA LEU A 295 23.67 5.16 -17.27
C LEU A 295 24.57 5.95 -16.30
N VAL A 296 25.88 5.96 -16.59
CA VAL A 296 26.93 6.53 -15.72
C VAL A 296 26.65 8.01 -15.44
N GLY A 297 26.53 8.36 -14.16
CA GLY A 297 26.17 9.71 -13.75
C GLY A 297 24.68 9.98 -13.91
N THR A 298 23.81 9.04 -13.56
CA THR A 298 22.38 9.29 -13.29
C THR A 298 21.85 8.27 -12.29
N SER A 299 20.85 8.68 -11.53
CA SER A 299 20.37 8.04 -10.32
C SER A 299 19.54 6.78 -10.59
N GLY A 300 20.18 5.61 -10.68
CA GLY A 300 19.48 4.32 -10.68
C GLY A 300 18.84 3.91 -12.02
N VAL A 301 19.15 4.61 -13.12
CA VAL A 301 18.63 4.27 -14.45
C VAL A 301 19.69 3.53 -15.26
N SER A 302 19.28 2.47 -15.94
CA SER A 302 20.10 1.71 -16.86
C SER A 302 19.55 1.77 -18.28
N VAL A 303 20.39 1.47 -19.25
CA VAL A 303 20.05 1.35 -20.67
C VAL A 303 20.04 -0.13 -21.02
N LEU A 304 18.89 -0.62 -21.46
CA LEU A 304 18.76 -1.90 -22.16
C LEU A 304 18.96 -1.66 -23.65
N SER A 305 20.05 -2.20 -24.18
CA SER A 305 20.46 -2.14 -25.58
C SER A 305 20.18 -3.45 -26.31
N GLY A 306 20.03 -3.35 -27.63
CA GLY A 306 19.79 -4.49 -28.52
C GLY A 306 18.32 -4.85 -28.71
N THR A 307 17.38 -4.04 -28.19
CA THR A 307 15.93 -4.31 -28.34
C THR A 307 15.45 -4.15 -29.79
N ASP A 308 16.13 -3.33 -30.57
CA ASP A 308 15.97 -3.19 -32.03
C ASP A 308 16.30 -4.46 -32.82
N LYS A 309 17.15 -5.33 -32.27
CA LYS A 309 17.49 -6.61 -32.90
C LYS A 309 16.39 -7.67 -32.73
N ILE A 310 15.35 -7.37 -31.94
CA ILE A 310 14.25 -8.27 -31.62
C ILE A 310 12.94 -7.49 -31.82
N THR A 311 12.57 -7.30 -33.10
CA THR A 311 11.42 -6.48 -33.48
C THR A 311 10.07 -7.17 -33.30
N SER A 312 10.06 -8.48 -33.04
CA SER A 312 8.87 -9.29 -32.76
C SER A 312 8.22 -8.98 -31.42
N ILE A 313 8.92 -8.25 -30.54
CA ILE A 313 8.50 -7.98 -29.17
C ILE A 313 8.10 -6.52 -29.02
N ASP A 314 6.91 -6.27 -28.48
CA ASP A 314 6.56 -4.95 -27.96
C ASP A 314 7.34 -4.70 -26.66
N TRP A 315 8.56 -4.20 -26.81
CA TRP A 315 9.47 -3.93 -25.70
C TRP A 315 8.91 -2.98 -24.66
N ASP A 316 8.11 -1.99 -25.07
CA ASP A 316 7.51 -1.08 -24.10
C ASP A 316 6.46 -1.80 -23.28
N HIS A 317 5.63 -2.63 -23.92
CA HIS A 317 4.68 -3.46 -23.21
C HIS A 317 5.39 -4.46 -22.28
N VAL A 318 6.38 -5.20 -22.78
CA VAL A 318 7.11 -6.21 -22.02
C VAL A 318 7.86 -5.64 -20.81
N LEU A 319 8.66 -4.57 -21.00
CA LEU A 319 9.37 -3.94 -19.89
C LEU A 319 8.39 -3.33 -18.88
N ARG A 320 7.21 -2.90 -19.34
CA ARG A 320 6.12 -2.48 -18.46
C ARG A 320 5.55 -3.67 -17.69
N GLU A 321 5.29 -4.82 -18.30
CA GLU A 321 4.77 -5.99 -17.59
C GLU A 321 5.74 -6.53 -16.54
N LEU A 322 7.05 -6.47 -16.81
CA LEU A 322 8.09 -6.94 -15.89
C LEU A 322 8.44 -5.96 -14.77
N GLY A 323 7.77 -4.81 -14.67
CA GLY A 323 8.12 -3.77 -13.70
C GLY A 323 9.53 -3.19 -13.91
N ALA A 324 10.10 -3.35 -15.11
CA ALA A 324 11.48 -3.03 -15.45
C ALA A 324 11.70 -1.56 -15.86
N THR A 325 10.69 -0.71 -15.72
CA THR A 325 10.76 0.71 -16.13
C THR A 325 11.19 1.61 -14.98
N PRO A 326 12.01 2.66 -15.20
CA PRO A 326 12.37 3.65 -14.18
C PRO A 326 11.15 4.26 -13.49
N SER A 327 11.31 4.66 -12.21
CA SER A 327 10.25 5.33 -11.45
C SER A 327 9.91 6.68 -12.08
N ALA A 328 8.67 7.13 -11.88
CA ALA A 328 8.22 8.42 -12.41
C ALA A 328 9.04 9.58 -11.84
N TYR A 329 9.47 9.44 -10.58
CA TYR A 329 10.27 10.43 -9.88
C TYR A 329 11.72 10.46 -10.38
N GLN A 330 12.34 9.29 -10.60
CA GLN A 330 13.67 9.19 -11.23
C GLN A 330 13.69 9.90 -12.58
N LEU A 331 12.65 9.68 -13.41
CA LEU A 331 12.52 10.38 -14.69
C LEU A 331 12.27 11.89 -14.53
N TYR A 332 11.56 12.32 -13.48
CA TYR A 332 11.32 13.74 -13.18
C TYR A 332 12.59 14.46 -12.72
N GLU A 333 13.36 13.91 -11.78
CA GLU A 333 14.64 14.47 -11.36
C GLU A 333 15.60 14.65 -12.51
N LEU A 334 15.63 13.64 -13.37
CA LEU A 334 16.41 13.65 -14.59
C LEU A 334 16.05 14.86 -15.45
N ILE A 335 14.77 15.16 -15.62
CA ILE A 335 14.27 16.31 -16.41
C ILE A 335 14.53 17.66 -15.73
N ASP A 336 14.37 17.75 -14.40
CA ASP A 336 14.53 18.99 -13.62
C ASP A 336 16.00 19.37 -13.37
N ALA A 337 16.93 18.43 -13.58
CA ALA A 337 18.37 18.63 -13.43
C ALA A 337 19.02 19.53 -14.51
N GLU A 338 18.32 20.53 -15.05
CA GLU A 338 18.84 21.48 -16.03
C GLU A 338 20.11 22.26 -15.55
N ASN A 339 20.59 22.08 -14.31
CA ASN A 339 21.72 22.84 -13.75
C ASN A 339 22.76 22.08 -12.90
N THR A 340 22.69 20.76 -12.74
CA THR A 340 23.73 20.05 -11.94
C THR A 340 23.95 18.63 -12.42
N ALA A 341 25.15 18.37 -12.95
CA ALA A 341 25.57 17.01 -13.27
C ALA A 341 25.63 16.19 -11.96
N PRO A 342 24.98 15.01 -11.89
CA PRO A 342 25.13 14.12 -10.75
C PRO A 342 26.57 13.59 -10.67
N LEU A 343 27.04 13.36 -9.45
CA LEU A 343 28.42 12.94 -9.19
C LEU A 343 28.65 11.52 -9.76
N PRO A 344 29.77 11.27 -10.47
CA PRO A 344 30.11 9.93 -10.93
C PRO A 344 30.40 9.03 -9.73
N ASP A 345 29.66 7.93 -9.65
CA ASP A 345 29.45 7.13 -8.45
C ASP A 345 30.54 6.08 -8.20
N TYR A 346 31.00 5.97 -6.94
CA TYR A 346 31.76 4.88 -6.26
C TYR A 346 32.09 5.25 -4.79
N THR A 347 31.79 6.48 -4.34
CA THR A 347 32.07 6.95 -2.96
C THR A 347 30.82 7.05 -2.07
N VAL A 348 29.67 6.53 -2.51
CA VAL A 348 28.39 6.78 -1.84
C VAL A 348 28.13 5.74 -0.76
N ASP A 349 28.11 6.21 0.49
CA ASP A 349 27.87 5.40 1.69
C ASP A 349 26.36 5.40 2.02
N THR A 350 25.66 4.34 1.63
CA THR A 350 24.21 4.19 1.78
C THR A 350 23.77 4.18 3.25
N GLN A 351 24.64 3.74 4.16
CA GLN A 351 24.36 3.77 5.60
C GLN A 351 24.43 5.21 6.12
N ALA A 352 25.43 5.98 5.68
CA ALA A 352 25.52 7.39 5.99
C ALA A 352 24.36 8.20 5.38
N ASP A 353 23.92 7.86 4.17
CA ASP A 353 22.78 8.50 3.51
C ASP A 353 21.44 8.15 4.18
N LEU A 354 21.26 6.90 4.64
CA LEU A 354 20.09 6.51 5.43
C LEU A 354 20.08 7.21 6.80
N ILE A 355 21.23 7.35 7.46
CA ILE A 355 21.36 8.16 8.69
C ILE A 355 21.01 9.61 8.39
N GLN A 356 21.49 10.17 7.29
CA GLN A 356 21.14 11.53 6.90
C GLN A 356 19.63 11.68 6.70
N LEU A 357 18.98 10.73 6.01
CA LEU A 357 17.54 10.68 5.78
C LEU A 357 16.76 10.72 7.10
N ILE A 358 17.05 9.84 8.06
CA ILE A 358 16.28 9.74 9.32
C ILE A 358 16.61 10.85 10.32
N THR A 359 17.72 11.58 10.14
CA THR A 359 18.12 12.67 11.05
C THR A 359 17.80 14.06 10.51
N CYS A 360 17.44 14.19 9.23
CA CYS A 360 17.21 15.49 8.60
C CYS A 360 15.94 16.20 9.11
N SER A 361 15.86 17.51 8.85
CA SER A 361 14.74 18.34 9.27
C SER A 361 13.39 17.94 8.64
N PRO A 362 13.30 17.62 7.33
CA PRO A 362 12.06 17.10 6.76
C PRO A 362 11.57 15.84 7.46
N PHE A 363 12.45 14.89 7.76
CA PHE A 363 12.06 13.67 8.48
C PHE A 363 11.54 13.98 9.88
N SER A 364 12.23 14.83 10.66
CA SER A 364 11.73 15.26 11.98
C SER A 364 10.33 15.85 11.89
N ARG A 365 10.08 16.70 10.88
CA ARG A 365 8.76 17.31 10.67
C ARG A 365 7.70 16.29 10.23
N LEU A 366 8.07 15.28 9.43
CA LEU A 366 7.19 14.14 9.12
C LEU A 366 6.78 13.41 10.41
N GLN A 367 7.71 13.16 11.32
CA GLN A 367 7.40 12.50 12.60
C GLN A 367 6.50 13.38 13.51
N GLU A 368 6.64 14.71 13.47
CA GLU A 368 5.69 15.61 14.14
C GLU A 368 4.29 15.51 13.54
N MET A 369 4.19 15.45 12.21
CA MET A 369 2.92 15.26 11.50
C MET A 369 2.28 13.91 11.82
N ALA A 370 3.08 12.84 11.89
CA ALA A 370 2.66 11.49 12.25
C ALA A 370 2.03 11.43 13.65
N ARG A 371 2.54 12.22 14.60
CA ARG A 371 2.00 12.34 15.96
C ARG A 371 0.84 13.34 16.07
N GLY A 372 0.49 14.01 14.97
CA GLY A 372 -0.59 14.99 14.91
C GLY A 372 -1.99 14.38 14.98
N LYS A 373 -3.01 15.24 14.91
CA LYS A 373 -4.44 14.84 14.86
C LYS A 373 -5.09 15.11 13.50
N ARG A 374 -4.30 15.48 12.50
CA ARG A 374 -4.76 15.80 11.14
C ARG A 374 -4.99 14.54 10.32
N GLU A 375 -5.71 14.66 9.22
CA GLU A 375 -6.10 13.56 8.33
C GLU A 375 -4.90 12.77 7.79
N LEU A 376 -3.77 13.45 7.56
CA LEU A 376 -2.51 12.83 7.11
C LEU A 376 -1.72 12.09 8.19
N ALA A 377 -2.03 12.27 9.48
CA ALA A 377 -1.19 11.72 10.56
C ALA A 377 -0.99 10.20 10.46
N PRO A 378 -2.03 9.37 10.21
CA PRO A 378 -1.86 7.92 10.06
C PRO A 378 -1.00 7.54 8.84
N VAL A 379 -1.08 8.33 7.76
CA VAL A 379 -0.27 8.14 6.56
C VAL A 379 1.20 8.46 6.85
N CYS A 380 1.46 9.58 7.52
CA CYS A 380 2.81 9.97 7.92
C CYS A 380 3.43 8.99 8.92
N ALA A 381 2.63 8.42 9.84
CA ALA A 381 3.08 7.39 10.78
C ALA A 381 3.52 6.11 10.05
N MET A 382 2.70 5.63 9.10
CA MET A 382 3.09 4.52 8.24
C MET A 382 4.41 4.80 7.51
N VAL A 383 4.55 5.98 6.88
CA VAL A 383 5.80 6.35 6.18
C VAL A 383 6.99 6.42 7.15
N GLU A 384 6.82 7.02 8.33
CA GLU A 384 7.84 7.07 9.37
C GLU A 384 8.33 5.66 9.72
N HIS A 385 7.42 4.74 10.04
CA HIS A 385 7.80 3.40 10.45
C HIS A 385 8.44 2.59 9.33
N LEU A 386 7.98 2.73 8.08
CA LEU A 386 8.61 2.07 6.93
C LEU A 386 10.03 2.60 6.69
N VAL A 387 10.22 3.93 6.72
CA VAL A 387 11.57 4.52 6.56
C VAL A 387 12.50 4.11 7.70
N LEU A 388 12.04 4.09 8.95
CA LEU A 388 12.82 3.60 10.09
C LEU A 388 13.11 2.10 9.97
N GLY A 389 12.19 1.30 9.41
CA GLY A 389 12.38 -0.12 9.16
C GLY A 389 13.55 -0.45 8.22
N LEU A 390 13.98 0.51 7.38
CA LEU A 390 15.15 0.34 6.50
C LEU A 390 16.46 0.17 7.30
N THR A 391 16.44 0.45 8.61
CA THR A 391 17.59 0.36 9.53
C THR A 391 17.79 -1.01 10.19
N ASP A 392 16.94 -2.00 9.86
CA ASP A 392 17.00 -3.36 10.41
C ASP A 392 18.31 -4.10 10.06
N LYS A 393 18.53 -5.30 10.65
CA LYS A 393 19.76 -6.13 10.50
C LYS A 393 20.20 -6.40 9.07
N LEU A 394 19.28 -6.32 8.12
CA LEU A 394 19.53 -6.56 6.71
C LEU A 394 19.55 -5.26 5.89
N GLY A 395 19.85 -4.13 6.57
CA GLY A 395 20.03 -2.80 5.99
C GLY A 395 20.90 -2.80 4.73
N PRO A 396 20.84 -1.72 3.93
CA PRO A 396 21.32 -1.79 2.57
C PRO A 396 22.84 -2.00 2.54
N SER A 397 23.33 -2.67 1.50
CA SER A 397 24.76 -2.82 1.29
C SER A 397 25.40 -1.43 1.26
N ARG A 398 26.47 -1.25 2.05
CA ARG A 398 27.07 0.06 2.35
C ARG A 398 27.42 0.88 1.10
N PHE A 399 27.78 0.22 0.00
CA PHE A 399 28.10 0.88 -1.26
C PHE A 399 27.21 0.32 -2.37
N ASP A 400 26.03 0.92 -2.54
CA ASP A 400 25.11 0.61 -3.63
C ASP A 400 24.46 1.88 -4.19
N ALA A 401 24.77 2.16 -5.45
CA ALA A 401 24.30 3.35 -6.16
C ALA A 401 22.77 3.39 -6.24
N LEU A 402 22.13 2.26 -6.52
CA LEU A 402 20.67 2.20 -6.71
C LEU A 402 19.92 2.55 -5.41
N THR A 403 20.38 2.00 -4.30
CA THR A 403 19.89 2.30 -2.95
C THR A 403 20.13 3.76 -2.59
N ALA A 404 21.33 4.29 -2.81
CA ALA A 404 21.62 5.69 -2.50
C ALA A 404 20.69 6.67 -3.25
N ASN A 405 20.40 6.36 -4.50
CA ASN A 405 19.47 7.13 -5.32
C ASN A 405 18.03 7.05 -4.82
N ALA A 406 17.58 5.87 -4.40
CA ALA A 406 16.29 5.70 -3.77
C ALA A 406 16.20 6.49 -2.45
N LEU A 407 17.25 6.46 -1.62
CA LEU A 407 17.33 7.24 -0.36
C LEU A 407 17.32 8.76 -0.60
N ALA A 408 18.03 9.24 -1.63
CA ALA A 408 18.00 10.64 -2.03
C ALA A 408 16.61 11.07 -2.52
N SER A 409 15.96 10.22 -3.31
CA SER A 409 14.58 10.42 -3.78
C SER A 409 13.59 10.46 -2.61
N LEU A 410 13.72 9.52 -1.67
CA LEU A 410 12.94 9.50 -0.43
C LEU A 410 13.08 10.80 0.36
N SER A 411 14.31 11.30 0.53
CA SER A 411 14.56 12.56 1.24
C SER A 411 13.78 13.74 0.65
N ARG A 412 13.77 13.86 -0.68
CA ARG A 412 13.03 14.92 -1.38
C ARG A 412 11.52 14.71 -1.33
N LEU A 413 11.05 13.49 -1.50
CA LEU A 413 9.62 13.16 -1.39
C LEU A 413 9.08 13.46 0.02
N ILE A 414 9.87 13.20 1.07
CA ILE A 414 9.54 13.62 2.46
C ILE A 414 9.45 15.14 2.57
N GLY A 415 10.38 15.86 1.93
CA GLY A 415 10.30 17.32 1.80
C GLY A 415 8.96 17.77 1.20
N ILE A 416 8.53 17.15 0.10
CA ILE A 416 7.24 17.46 -0.55
C ILE A 416 6.06 17.18 0.38
N VAL A 417 6.04 16.04 1.09
CA VAL A 417 4.97 15.71 2.06
C VAL A 417 4.86 16.80 3.12
N VAL A 418 6.00 17.21 3.69
CA VAL A 418 6.06 18.21 4.75
C VAL A 418 5.64 19.60 4.27
N GLU A 419 6.15 20.03 3.12
CA GLU A 419 5.80 21.33 2.52
C GLU A 419 4.31 21.42 2.13
N ASN A 420 3.70 20.26 1.88
CA ASN A 420 2.30 20.14 1.48
C ASN A 420 1.41 19.56 2.60
N GLU A 421 1.76 19.76 3.87
CA GLU A 421 0.91 19.34 5.00
C GLU A 421 -0.53 19.90 4.88
N ALA A 422 -0.67 21.14 4.39
CA ALA A 422 -1.96 21.78 4.15
C ALA A 422 -2.62 21.37 2.82
N ASN A 423 -1.97 20.52 2.03
CA ASN A 423 -2.47 19.99 0.76
C ASN A 423 -2.32 18.45 0.71
N PRO A 424 -3.23 17.71 1.36
CA PRO A 424 -3.13 16.26 1.50
C PRO A 424 -3.06 15.49 0.19
N SER A 425 -3.71 15.97 -0.87
CA SER A 425 -3.68 15.32 -2.20
C SER A 425 -2.26 15.21 -2.75
N VAL A 426 -1.49 16.30 -2.65
CA VAL A 426 -0.08 16.35 -3.09
C VAL A 426 0.80 15.52 -2.15
N ALA A 427 0.58 15.62 -0.83
CA ALA A 427 1.32 14.82 0.14
C ALA A 427 1.11 13.31 -0.08
N MET A 428 -0.13 12.85 -0.26
CA MET A 428 -0.45 11.45 -0.56
C MET A 428 0.14 11.01 -1.89
N ARG A 429 0.31 11.91 -2.87
CA ARG A 429 1.02 11.59 -4.11
C ARG A 429 2.51 11.38 -3.91
N ALA A 430 3.14 12.19 -3.07
CA ALA A 430 4.52 11.95 -2.70
C ALA A 430 4.64 10.61 -1.95
N VAL A 431 3.72 10.30 -1.03
CA VAL A 431 3.68 9.01 -0.33
C VAL A 431 3.57 7.83 -1.29
N ASP A 432 2.73 7.90 -2.32
CA ASP A 432 2.69 6.85 -3.35
C ASP A 432 4.08 6.62 -3.96
N LEU A 433 4.75 7.69 -4.39
CA LEU A 433 6.07 7.59 -5.01
C LEU A 433 7.15 7.09 -4.04
N MET A 434 7.03 7.39 -2.74
CA MET A 434 7.99 6.92 -1.74
C MET A 434 8.04 5.40 -1.66
N MET A 435 6.93 4.73 -1.96
CA MET A 435 6.82 3.28 -1.76
C MET A 435 7.50 2.51 -2.87
N ASP A 436 7.55 3.09 -4.07
CA ASP A 436 8.42 2.60 -5.13
C ASP A 436 9.89 2.65 -4.68
N GLU A 437 10.31 3.75 -4.05
CA GLU A 437 11.70 3.93 -3.60
C GLU A 437 12.04 3.04 -2.39
N ILE A 438 11.13 2.89 -1.40
CA ILE A 438 11.28 1.90 -0.31
C ILE A 438 11.36 0.49 -0.89
N GLY A 439 10.48 0.17 -1.86
CA GLY A 439 10.48 -1.10 -2.59
C GLY A 439 11.82 -1.40 -3.24
N ILE A 440 12.44 -0.41 -3.88
CA ILE A 440 13.78 -0.54 -4.46
C ILE A 440 14.81 -0.88 -3.38
N VAL A 441 14.83 -0.14 -2.26
CA VAL A 441 15.80 -0.38 -1.17
C VAL A 441 15.70 -1.80 -0.64
N VAL A 442 14.49 -2.27 -0.28
CA VAL A 442 14.29 -3.60 0.31
C VAL A 442 14.49 -4.73 -0.70
N ALA A 443 14.16 -4.50 -1.98
CA ALA A 443 14.36 -5.49 -3.05
C ALA A 443 15.83 -5.68 -3.41
N VAL A 444 16.61 -4.60 -3.44
CA VAL A 444 18.05 -4.65 -3.71
C VAL A 444 18.77 -5.39 -2.59
N GLY A 445 18.48 -5.05 -1.33
CA GLY A 445 19.12 -5.69 -0.18
C GLY A 445 18.60 -7.09 0.15
N LYS A 446 17.46 -7.52 -0.40
CA LYS A 446 16.79 -8.81 -0.07
C LYS A 446 16.66 -9.00 1.44
N TYR A 447 16.00 -8.01 2.07
CA TYR A 447 15.89 -7.85 3.51
C TYR A 447 15.14 -8.97 4.25
N TYR A 448 14.45 -9.86 3.56
CA TYR A 448 13.52 -10.79 4.19
C TYR A 448 13.60 -12.19 3.59
N THR A 449 13.58 -13.17 4.48
CA THR A 449 13.52 -14.60 4.17
C THR A 449 12.14 -15.17 4.49
N TRP A 450 11.92 -16.45 4.13
CA TRP A 450 10.73 -17.21 4.52
C TRP A 450 10.48 -17.20 6.03
N SER A 451 11.56 -17.30 6.81
CA SER A 451 11.51 -17.27 8.27
C SER A 451 11.07 -15.90 8.79
N ASP A 452 11.56 -14.81 8.18
CA ASP A 452 11.17 -13.45 8.56
C ASP A 452 9.67 -13.22 8.34
N TYR A 453 9.13 -13.70 7.22
CA TYR A 453 7.69 -13.61 6.95
C TYR A 453 6.87 -14.34 8.01
N ARG A 454 7.17 -15.62 8.26
CA ARG A 454 6.44 -16.44 9.25
C ARG A 454 6.53 -15.84 10.65
N LYS A 455 7.72 -15.39 11.05
CA LYS A 455 7.92 -14.71 12.34
C LYS A 455 7.12 -13.41 12.42
N THR A 456 7.13 -12.63 11.34
CA THR A 456 6.35 -11.38 11.25
C THR A 456 4.87 -11.67 11.39
N MET A 457 4.29 -12.56 10.59
CA MET A 457 2.87 -12.89 10.66
C MET A 457 2.47 -13.50 12.01
N ARG A 458 3.30 -14.37 12.58
CA ARG A 458 3.13 -14.87 13.95
C ARG A 458 3.08 -13.72 14.96
N ASN A 459 4.03 -12.79 14.90
CA ASN A 459 4.07 -11.66 15.82
C ASN A 459 2.84 -10.75 15.67
N VAL A 460 2.45 -10.46 14.43
CA VAL A 460 1.24 -9.69 14.10
C VAL A 460 0.01 -10.38 14.71
N LEU A 461 -0.17 -11.68 14.47
CA LEU A 461 -1.32 -12.42 14.98
C LEU A 461 -1.34 -12.46 16.52
N LEU A 462 -0.20 -12.70 17.16
CA LEU A 462 -0.09 -12.71 18.63
C LEU A 462 -0.17 -11.32 19.28
N GLU A 463 0.02 -10.25 18.51
CA GLU A 463 -0.27 -8.87 18.94
C GLU A 463 -1.77 -8.57 18.78
N ARG A 464 -2.39 -9.03 17.70
CA ARG A 464 -3.83 -8.86 17.44
C ARG A 464 -4.72 -9.71 18.33
N ALA A 465 -4.27 -10.91 18.70
CA ALA A 465 -4.99 -11.88 19.51
C ALA A 465 -4.12 -12.38 20.70
N PRO A 466 -3.86 -11.53 21.71
CA PRO A 466 -3.01 -11.90 22.84
C PRO A 466 -3.54 -13.09 23.65
N SER A 467 -4.83 -13.41 23.62
CA SER A 467 -5.43 -14.54 24.34
C SER A 467 -4.88 -15.91 23.94
N ILE A 468 -4.46 -16.08 22.68
CA ILE A 468 -3.92 -17.36 22.19
C ILE A 468 -2.42 -17.50 22.45
N ARG A 469 -1.70 -16.40 22.71
CA ARG A 469 -0.24 -16.40 22.92
C ARG A 469 0.23 -17.44 23.93
N PRO A 470 -0.36 -17.59 25.13
CA PRO A 470 0.08 -18.60 26.09
C PRO A 470 -0.06 -20.04 25.58
N LEU A 471 -1.05 -20.31 24.71
CA LEU A 471 -1.28 -21.63 24.15
C LEU A 471 -0.31 -21.94 23.01
N VAL A 472 0.09 -20.92 22.26
CA VAL A 472 1.08 -21.06 21.19
C VAL A 472 2.50 -21.16 21.79
N GLU A 473 2.83 -20.40 22.83
CA GLU A 473 4.12 -20.47 23.54
C GLU A 473 4.30 -21.76 24.34
N LYS A 474 3.22 -22.28 24.93
CA LYS A 474 3.20 -23.62 25.56
C LYS A 474 2.99 -24.76 24.56
N GLU A 475 3.07 -24.45 23.26
CA GLU A 475 3.02 -25.44 22.19
C GLU A 475 1.75 -26.31 22.15
N ARG A 476 0.63 -25.81 22.68
CA ARG A 476 -0.68 -26.46 22.55
C ARG A 476 -1.34 -26.15 21.21
N ILE A 477 -1.11 -24.94 20.69
CA ILE A 477 -1.58 -24.51 19.36
C ILE A 477 -0.37 -24.29 18.47
N GLU A 478 -0.39 -24.90 17.29
CA GLU A 478 0.53 -24.64 16.20
C GLU A 478 -0.05 -23.55 15.29
N LEU A 479 0.80 -22.58 14.95
CA LEU A 479 0.48 -21.42 14.12
C LEU A 479 1.42 -21.45 12.91
N SER A 480 0.86 -21.63 11.72
CA SER A 480 1.60 -21.72 10.46
C SER A 480 1.06 -20.70 9.47
N SER A 481 1.88 -19.73 9.07
CA SER A 481 1.52 -18.67 8.11
C SER A 481 2.23 -18.88 6.78
N HIS A 482 1.50 -18.73 5.68
CA HIS A 482 1.96 -19.02 4.32
C HIS A 482 1.57 -17.89 3.38
N LEU A 483 2.54 -17.46 2.57
CA LEU A 483 2.40 -16.33 1.68
C LEU A 483 1.76 -16.78 0.37
N MET A 484 0.60 -16.20 0.04
CA MET A 484 -0.23 -16.57 -1.10
C MET A 484 -0.25 -15.46 -2.15
N THR A 485 -0.69 -15.76 -3.38
CA THR A 485 -0.74 -14.77 -4.46
C THR A 485 -1.88 -13.75 -4.34
N SER A 486 -2.82 -13.96 -3.43
CA SER A 486 -3.87 -13.00 -3.07
C SER A 486 -4.70 -13.50 -1.89
N GLY A 487 -5.55 -12.66 -1.31
CA GLY A 487 -6.56 -13.13 -0.35
C GLY A 487 -7.53 -14.16 -0.96
N MET A 488 -7.85 -14.05 -2.25
CA MET A 488 -8.70 -15.04 -2.94
C MET A 488 -8.00 -16.38 -3.15
N ASP A 489 -6.70 -16.34 -3.40
CA ASP A 489 -5.87 -17.53 -3.47
C ASP A 489 -5.74 -18.20 -2.10
N ALA A 490 -5.57 -17.40 -1.03
CA ALA A 490 -5.59 -17.90 0.34
C ALA A 490 -6.93 -18.56 0.69
N LEU A 491 -8.06 -17.92 0.35
CA LEU A 491 -9.40 -18.49 0.55
C LEU A 491 -9.61 -19.76 -0.27
N GLY A 492 -9.27 -19.75 -1.56
CA GLY A 492 -9.40 -20.91 -2.44
C GLY A 492 -8.54 -22.09 -1.97
N THR A 493 -7.31 -21.80 -1.55
CA THR A 493 -6.37 -22.79 -1.00
C THR A 493 -6.87 -23.34 0.33
N ALA A 494 -7.38 -22.50 1.24
CA ALA A 494 -7.98 -22.95 2.51
C ALA A 494 -9.16 -23.89 2.26
N VAL A 495 -10.04 -23.54 1.31
CA VAL A 495 -11.18 -24.39 0.93
C VAL A 495 -10.70 -25.72 0.36
N TYR A 496 -9.75 -25.69 -0.58
CA TYR A 496 -9.17 -26.91 -1.16
C TYR A 496 -8.59 -27.82 -0.07
N ILE A 497 -7.75 -27.27 0.80
CA ILE A 497 -7.12 -28.02 1.90
C ILE A 497 -8.17 -28.61 2.83
N ALA A 498 -9.15 -27.80 3.25
CA ALA A 498 -10.17 -28.23 4.19
C ALA A 498 -11.02 -29.39 3.64
N LEU A 499 -11.28 -29.39 2.33
CA LEU A 499 -12.01 -30.47 1.65
C LEU A 499 -11.16 -31.72 1.43
N ALA A 500 -9.93 -31.53 0.91
CA ALA A 500 -9.03 -32.63 0.57
C ALA A 500 -8.64 -33.44 1.81
N SER A 501 -8.33 -32.77 2.94
CA SER A 501 -7.95 -33.43 4.19
C SER A 501 -9.10 -34.23 4.82
N ARG A 502 -10.33 -33.99 4.39
CA ARG A 502 -11.55 -34.64 4.90
C ARG A 502 -12.14 -35.63 3.90
N HIS A 503 -11.43 -35.93 2.80
CA HIS A 503 -11.88 -36.79 1.71
C HIS A 503 -13.25 -36.38 1.15
N HIS A 504 -13.44 -35.09 0.92
CA HIS A 504 -14.70 -34.51 0.48
C HIS A 504 -14.54 -33.71 -0.82
N GLU A 505 -15.58 -33.74 -1.66
CA GLU A 505 -15.63 -32.98 -2.92
C GLU A 505 -16.47 -31.67 -2.79
N ASP A 506 -17.15 -31.41 -1.66
CA ASP A 506 -18.17 -30.34 -1.49
C ASP A 506 -18.09 -29.53 -0.17
N VAL A 507 -18.51 -28.25 -0.16
CA VAL A 507 -18.38 -27.27 0.97
C VAL A 507 -19.73 -26.86 1.62
N ALA A 508 -19.72 -26.54 2.92
CA ALA A 508 -20.84 -25.91 3.64
C ALA A 508 -20.81 -24.39 3.83
N ARG A 509 -22.01 -23.82 4.07
CA ARG A 509 -22.19 -22.39 4.33
C ARG A 509 -22.60 -22.09 5.78
N SER A 510 -22.18 -20.91 6.25
CA SER A 510 -22.73 -20.25 7.43
C SER A 510 -24.19 -19.83 7.20
N THR A 511 -24.93 -19.63 8.29
CA THR A 511 -26.26 -19.01 8.32
C THR A 511 -26.22 -17.50 8.11
N GLU A 512 -25.03 -16.88 8.17
CA GLU A 512 -24.79 -15.49 7.78
C GLU A 512 -24.44 -15.43 6.29
N GLU A 513 -25.04 -14.49 5.55
CA GLU A 513 -24.73 -14.27 4.13
C GLU A 513 -23.26 -13.86 3.99
N ILE A 514 -22.44 -14.72 3.39
CA ILE A 514 -21.04 -14.41 3.06
C ILE A 514 -21.06 -13.36 1.93
N ASP A 515 -20.91 -12.09 2.28
CA ASP A 515 -21.02 -10.94 1.37
C ASP A 515 -19.64 -10.40 0.91
N TYR A 516 -18.72 -11.32 0.59
CA TYR A 516 -17.59 -11.03 -0.28
C TYR A 516 -18.00 -11.41 -1.70
N TYR A 517 -18.22 -10.40 -2.56
CA TYR A 517 -18.92 -10.58 -3.84
C TYR A 517 -18.28 -11.67 -4.74
N GLU A 518 -16.96 -11.84 -4.67
CA GLU A 518 -16.21 -12.86 -5.41
C GLU A 518 -16.30 -14.26 -4.81
N THR A 519 -16.58 -14.43 -3.52
CA THR A 519 -16.70 -15.77 -2.90
C THR A 519 -17.95 -16.50 -3.40
N GLY A 520 -19.02 -15.76 -3.70
CA GLY A 520 -20.19 -16.27 -4.40
C GLY A 520 -19.86 -16.79 -5.80
N GLU A 521 -18.97 -16.12 -6.54
CA GLU A 521 -18.48 -16.57 -7.84
C GLU A 521 -17.46 -17.71 -7.74
N LEU A 522 -16.56 -17.69 -6.76
CA LEU A 522 -15.57 -18.74 -6.52
C LEU A 522 -16.28 -20.06 -6.21
N LEU A 523 -17.28 -20.02 -5.31
CA LEU A 523 -18.15 -21.14 -5.01
C LEU A 523 -19.09 -21.48 -6.18
N GLY A 524 -19.52 -20.49 -6.98
CA GLY A 524 -20.31 -20.68 -8.20
C GLY A 524 -19.52 -21.39 -9.32
N LYS A 525 -18.21 -21.18 -9.39
CA LYS A 525 -17.29 -21.87 -10.30
C LYS A 525 -16.99 -23.30 -9.84
N LEU A 526 -16.88 -23.52 -8.53
CA LEU A 526 -16.85 -24.86 -7.92
C LEU A 526 -18.15 -25.65 -8.19
N LYS A 527 -19.29 -24.95 -8.33
CA LYS A 527 -20.61 -25.51 -8.68
C LYS A 527 -20.81 -25.92 -10.15
N LYS A 528 -19.83 -25.83 -11.05
CA LYS A 528 -19.93 -26.39 -12.42
C LYS A 528 -19.83 -27.93 -12.45
N GLY A 529 -20.53 -28.58 -11.53
CA GLY A 529 -20.56 -30.03 -11.34
C GLY A 529 -21.85 -30.46 -10.67
N GLU A 530 -22.08 -30.09 -9.41
CA GLU A 530 -23.26 -30.52 -8.65
C GLU A 530 -23.62 -29.51 -7.55
N THR A 531 -24.88 -29.52 -7.11
CA THR A 531 -25.38 -28.70 -6.00
C THR A 531 -24.73 -29.12 -4.68
N ALA A 532 -23.66 -28.43 -4.26
CA ALA A 532 -23.06 -28.64 -2.94
C ALA A 532 -24.10 -28.45 -1.83
N SER A 533 -24.40 -29.54 -1.12
CA SER A 533 -25.20 -29.51 0.11
C SER A 533 -24.35 -28.92 1.24
N PRO A 534 -24.90 -28.09 2.15
CA PRO A 534 -24.14 -27.59 3.27
C PRO A 534 -23.63 -28.76 4.14
N ARG A 535 -22.31 -29.04 4.12
CA ARG A 535 -21.65 -30.03 4.99
C ARG A 535 -21.62 -29.57 6.45
N LYS A 536 -21.38 -30.47 7.39
CA LYS A 536 -21.50 -30.15 8.82
C LYS A 536 -20.19 -29.70 9.47
N ASP A 537 -19.07 -29.77 8.75
CA ASP A 537 -17.71 -29.82 9.28
C ASP A 537 -16.77 -28.76 8.71
N VAL A 538 -17.20 -27.99 7.69
CA VAL A 538 -16.47 -26.84 7.15
C VAL A 538 -17.37 -25.61 7.19
N LEU A 539 -16.90 -24.51 7.78
CA LEU A 539 -17.60 -23.23 7.84
C LEU A 539 -16.73 -22.14 7.23
N ILE A 540 -17.28 -21.40 6.27
CA ILE A 540 -16.66 -20.19 5.73
C ILE A 540 -17.38 -18.97 6.32
N ALA A 541 -16.62 -17.98 6.79
CA ALA A 541 -17.09 -16.72 7.34
C ALA A 541 -16.18 -15.56 6.93
N ALA A 542 -16.62 -14.32 7.20
CA ALA A 542 -15.81 -13.12 7.05
C ALA A 542 -15.89 -12.28 8.34
N LEU A 543 -14.77 -11.71 8.79
CA LEU A 543 -14.77 -10.82 9.95
C LEU A 543 -15.46 -9.49 9.64
N ASN A 544 -15.31 -8.98 8.42
CA ASN A 544 -15.99 -7.78 7.93
C ASN A 544 -16.28 -7.96 6.43
N PRO A 545 -17.54 -7.79 5.97
CA PRO A 545 -17.89 -7.98 4.58
C PRO A 545 -17.34 -6.83 3.73
N SER A 546 -16.98 -7.16 2.49
CA SER A 546 -16.57 -6.16 1.51
C SER A 546 -17.76 -5.44 0.86
N THR A 547 -18.98 -5.88 1.17
CA THR A 547 -20.24 -5.20 0.88
C THR A 547 -20.99 -5.03 2.22
N PRO A 548 -20.83 -3.87 2.90
CA PRO A 548 -21.29 -3.69 4.28
C PRO A 548 -22.82 -3.53 4.37
N ALA A 549 -23.57 -4.60 4.13
CA ALA A 549 -25.03 -4.66 4.33
C ALA A 549 -25.39 -5.05 5.77
N VAL A 550 -24.55 -5.87 6.42
CA VAL A 550 -24.75 -6.36 7.78
C VAL A 550 -23.45 -6.15 8.57
N VAL A 551 -23.58 -5.80 9.84
CA VAL A 551 -22.44 -5.74 10.79
C VAL A 551 -22.20 -7.15 11.32
N PRO A 552 -21.13 -7.85 10.93
CA PRO A 552 -20.83 -9.17 11.48
C PRO A 552 -20.43 -9.07 12.96
N SER A 553 -20.81 -10.09 13.74
CA SER A 553 -20.44 -10.21 15.15
C SER A 553 -19.40 -11.32 15.33
N ALA A 554 -18.20 -10.96 15.78
CA ALA A 554 -17.17 -11.93 16.13
C ALA A 554 -17.63 -12.87 17.27
N GLU A 555 -18.37 -12.34 18.25
CA GLU A 555 -18.99 -13.13 19.31
C GLU A 555 -20.06 -14.08 18.77
N GLY A 556 -20.92 -13.59 17.87
CA GLY A 556 -21.96 -14.39 17.21
C GLY A 556 -21.36 -15.55 16.44
N LEU A 557 -20.36 -15.28 15.61
CA LEU A 557 -19.62 -16.31 14.86
C LEU A 557 -18.98 -17.34 15.79
N ALA A 558 -18.32 -16.91 16.87
CA ALA A 558 -17.72 -17.83 17.84
C ALA A 558 -18.78 -18.73 18.49
N SER A 559 -19.92 -18.18 18.88
CA SER A 559 -21.04 -18.93 19.45
C SER A 559 -21.63 -19.94 18.47
N ASP A 560 -21.78 -19.56 17.20
CA ASP A 560 -22.28 -20.47 16.15
C ASP A 560 -21.31 -21.63 15.89
N VAL A 561 -20.00 -21.37 15.88
CA VAL A 561 -18.97 -22.41 15.76
C VAL A 561 -19.02 -23.37 16.93
N LEU A 562 -19.05 -22.87 18.17
CA LEU A 562 -19.12 -23.71 19.37
C LEU A 562 -20.37 -24.59 19.39
N LYS A 563 -21.53 -24.04 19.01
CA LYS A 563 -22.79 -24.80 18.89
C LYS A 563 -22.71 -25.89 17.82
N ARG A 564 -22.05 -25.64 16.69
CA ARG A 564 -21.83 -26.66 15.66
C ARG A 564 -20.89 -27.76 16.15
N LEU A 565 -19.84 -27.40 16.89
CA LEU A 565 -18.90 -28.34 17.50
C LEU A 565 -19.56 -29.30 18.50
N GLU A 566 -20.61 -28.88 19.22
CA GLU A 566 -21.37 -29.77 20.12
C GLU A 566 -22.04 -30.94 19.39
N THR A 567 -22.38 -30.75 18.11
CA THR A 567 -23.02 -31.77 17.28
C THR A 567 -22.02 -32.62 16.48
N TYR A 568 -20.73 -32.29 16.58
CA TYR A 568 -19.65 -32.93 15.84
C TYR A 568 -19.16 -34.19 16.55
N LYS A 569 -18.99 -35.30 15.81
CA LYS A 569 -18.68 -36.60 16.42
C LYS A 569 -17.20 -36.69 16.80
N LYS A 570 -16.95 -37.27 17.97
CA LYS A 570 -15.60 -37.56 18.45
C LYS A 570 -14.94 -38.63 17.56
N GLY A 571 -13.77 -38.32 17.00
CA GLY A 571 -12.98 -39.22 16.15
C GLY A 571 -13.05 -38.93 14.64
N GLU A 572 -13.86 -37.96 14.21
CA GLU A 572 -13.79 -37.39 12.85
C GLU A 572 -12.68 -36.31 12.77
N ALA A 573 -12.25 -35.94 11.56
CA ALA A 573 -11.27 -34.88 11.33
C ALA A 573 -11.71 -33.56 12.02
N PRO A 574 -10.82 -32.65 12.44
CA PRO A 574 -11.24 -31.43 13.12
C PRO A 574 -12.29 -30.64 12.30
N PHE A 575 -13.16 -29.87 12.95
CA PHE A 575 -14.02 -28.93 12.22
C PHE A 575 -13.14 -27.83 11.60
N ALA A 576 -13.38 -27.40 10.36
CA ALA A 576 -12.66 -26.29 9.74
C ALA A 576 -13.47 -25.00 9.77
N LEU A 577 -12.90 -23.94 10.34
CA LEU A 577 -13.40 -22.58 10.23
C LEU A 577 -12.46 -21.78 9.32
N ILE A 578 -12.94 -21.36 8.16
CA ILE A 578 -12.23 -20.50 7.21
C ILE A 578 -12.76 -19.08 7.36
N VAL A 579 -11.89 -18.11 7.65
CA VAL A 579 -12.27 -16.73 7.95
C VAL A 579 -11.52 -15.78 7.03
N ASP A 580 -12.26 -14.99 6.24
CA ASP A 580 -11.69 -13.80 5.59
C ASP A 580 -11.46 -12.71 6.66
N SER A 581 -10.19 -12.42 6.94
CA SER A 581 -9.73 -11.40 7.89
C SER A 581 -9.14 -10.16 7.20
N THR A 582 -9.47 -9.96 5.92
CA THR A 582 -8.91 -8.89 5.09
C THR A 582 -9.13 -7.49 5.67
N ILE A 583 -10.34 -7.22 6.16
CA ILE A 583 -10.71 -5.95 6.80
C ILE A 583 -10.82 -6.22 8.30
N GLU A 584 -10.03 -5.50 9.09
CA GLU A 584 -10.06 -5.55 10.55
C GLU A 584 -10.45 -4.16 11.08
N VAL A 585 -11.40 -4.13 12.03
CA VAL A 585 -11.81 -2.88 12.67
C VAL A 585 -10.95 -2.64 13.91
N ALA A 586 -10.46 -1.41 14.04
CA ALA A 586 -9.72 -0.96 15.21
C ALA A 586 -10.65 -0.92 16.45
N PRO A 587 -10.17 -1.29 17.65
CA PRO A 587 -10.99 -1.27 18.87
C PRO A 587 -11.54 0.14 19.16
N GLU A 588 -12.75 0.26 19.71
CA GLU A 588 -13.38 1.56 19.97
C GLU A 588 -12.64 2.39 21.05
N SER A 589 -12.04 1.71 22.02
CA SER A 589 -11.28 2.33 23.11
C SER A 589 -9.80 1.93 23.06
N PRO A 590 -8.88 2.81 23.49
CA PRO A 590 -7.49 2.42 23.74
C PRO A 590 -7.43 1.21 24.70
N GLY A 591 -6.73 0.15 24.29
CA GLY A 591 -6.67 -1.11 25.05
C GLY A 591 -7.88 -2.05 24.88
N GLY A 592 -8.84 -1.73 24.01
CA GLY A 592 -9.94 -2.63 23.65
C GLY A 592 -9.48 -3.84 22.82
N LYS A 593 -10.30 -4.90 22.79
CA LYS A 593 -10.03 -6.12 22.01
C LYS A 593 -10.35 -5.90 20.53
N THR A 594 -9.52 -6.44 19.66
CA THR A 594 -9.82 -6.54 18.23
C THR A 594 -10.92 -7.59 17.99
N GLN A 595 -11.61 -7.54 16.85
CA GLN A 595 -12.57 -8.60 16.46
C GLN A 595 -11.90 -9.99 16.39
N LEU A 596 -10.64 -10.02 15.95
CA LEU A 596 -9.87 -11.26 15.88
C LEU A 596 -9.57 -11.83 17.27
N GLU A 597 -9.17 -10.97 18.23
CA GLU A 597 -9.01 -11.38 19.65
C GLU A 597 -10.33 -11.89 20.22
N VAL A 598 -11.46 -11.21 19.97
CA VAL A 598 -12.77 -11.66 20.45
C VAL A 598 -13.11 -13.07 19.92
N LEU A 599 -12.92 -13.30 18.63
CA LEU A 599 -13.19 -14.59 17.99
C LEU A 599 -12.27 -15.68 18.54
N LEU A 600 -10.95 -15.43 18.54
CA LEU A 600 -9.96 -16.44 18.92
C LEU A 600 -9.95 -16.71 20.43
N ASP A 601 -10.21 -15.72 21.29
CA ASP A 601 -10.29 -15.90 22.74
C ASP A 601 -11.39 -16.91 23.12
N ARG A 602 -12.51 -16.90 22.40
CA ARG A 602 -13.62 -17.85 22.60
C ARG A 602 -13.37 -19.23 21.99
N LEU A 603 -12.61 -19.31 20.90
CA LEU A 603 -12.39 -20.56 20.16
C LEU A 603 -11.10 -21.29 20.54
N LYS A 604 -10.18 -20.63 21.26
CA LYS A 604 -8.83 -21.15 21.55
C LYS A 604 -8.82 -22.52 22.21
N ASP A 605 -9.76 -22.81 23.09
CA ASP A 605 -9.82 -24.11 23.77
C ASP A 605 -10.22 -25.22 22.79
N ALA A 606 -11.17 -24.97 21.89
CA ALA A 606 -11.55 -25.92 20.85
C ALA A 606 -10.39 -26.22 19.88
N VAL A 607 -9.57 -25.21 19.56
CA VAL A 607 -8.34 -25.38 18.76
C VAL A 607 -7.31 -26.19 19.54
N ALA A 608 -7.05 -25.83 20.80
CA ALA A 608 -6.06 -26.50 21.66
C ALA A 608 -6.45 -27.94 22.03
N ASP A 609 -7.73 -28.29 21.97
CA ASP A 609 -8.26 -29.64 22.17
C ASP A 609 -8.26 -30.47 20.86
N GLY A 610 -7.82 -29.90 19.73
CA GLY A 610 -7.80 -30.58 18.43
C GLY A 610 -9.16 -30.77 17.78
N ARG A 611 -10.21 -30.11 18.27
CA ARG A 611 -11.58 -30.20 17.74
C ARG A 611 -11.85 -29.22 16.59
N LEU A 612 -11.03 -28.18 16.48
CA LEU A 612 -11.19 -27.08 15.53
C LEU A 612 -9.85 -26.74 14.86
N GLU A 613 -9.90 -26.55 13.55
CA GLU A 613 -8.89 -25.88 12.73
C GLU A 613 -9.43 -24.51 12.31
N VAL A 614 -8.62 -23.46 12.44
CA VAL A 614 -8.98 -22.13 11.96
C VAL A 614 -8.01 -21.72 10.86
N PHE A 615 -8.54 -21.43 9.68
CA PHE A 615 -7.83 -20.84 8.56
C PHE A 615 -8.17 -19.35 8.50
N LEU A 616 -7.19 -18.50 8.74
CA LEU A 616 -7.30 -17.05 8.59
C LEU A 616 -6.74 -16.67 7.22
N CYS A 617 -7.60 -16.12 6.36
CA CYS A 617 -7.25 -15.70 5.02
C CYS A 617 -7.23 -14.18 4.97
N LYS A 618 -6.07 -13.57 4.77
CA LYS A 618 -5.90 -12.10 4.75
C LYS A 618 -5.44 -11.64 3.37
N SER A 619 -6.10 -10.64 2.80
CA SER A 619 -5.60 -9.92 1.62
C SER A 619 -4.71 -8.74 2.03
N PHE A 620 -3.59 -8.57 1.33
CA PHE A 620 -2.69 -7.43 1.48
C PHE A 620 -2.97 -6.30 0.48
N GLN A 621 -4.09 -6.36 -0.25
CA GLN A 621 -4.46 -5.39 -1.29
C GLN A 621 -4.63 -3.95 -0.77
N LYS A 622 -4.93 -3.72 0.51
CA LYS A 622 -4.94 -2.37 1.12
C LYS A 622 -3.60 -1.66 1.05
N TYR A 623 -2.49 -2.40 1.01
CA TYR A 623 -1.17 -1.79 0.85
C TYR A 623 -0.95 -1.24 -0.56
N ALA A 624 -1.75 -1.69 -1.55
CA ALA A 624 -1.76 -1.12 -2.90
C ALA A 624 -2.17 0.36 -2.97
N SER A 625 -2.63 0.89 -1.85
CA SER A 625 -2.94 2.29 -1.68
C SER A 625 -1.71 3.16 -1.53
N PHE A 626 -0.58 2.60 -1.14
CA PHE A 626 0.68 3.30 -0.92
C PHE A 626 1.53 3.21 -2.20
N GLY A 627 1.04 3.67 -3.35
CA GLY A 627 1.78 3.68 -4.63
C GLY A 627 2.16 2.33 -5.26
N THR A 628 2.21 1.27 -4.46
CA THR A 628 2.39 -0.11 -4.91
C THR A 628 1.17 -0.49 -5.74
N GLY A 629 1.28 -0.73 -7.05
CA GLY A 629 0.12 -1.25 -7.79
C GLY A 629 -0.35 -2.56 -7.16
N LYS A 630 -1.66 -2.86 -7.25
CA LYS A 630 -2.36 -4.00 -6.60
C LYS A 630 -1.40 -5.11 -6.19
N VAL A 631 -0.97 -5.08 -4.93
CA VAL A 631 -0.11 -6.12 -4.37
C VAL A 631 -0.93 -7.40 -4.40
N ALA A 632 -0.64 -8.27 -5.37
CA ALA A 632 -1.24 -9.60 -5.45
C ALA A 632 -0.52 -10.48 -4.42
N ALA A 633 -0.84 -10.24 -3.15
CA ALA A 633 -0.35 -11.02 -2.04
C ALA A 633 -1.49 -11.23 -1.03
N GLY A 634 -1.49 -12.40 -0.40
CA GLY A 634 -2.33 -12.73 0.73
C GLY A 634 -1.57 -13.58 1.73
N ASP A 635 -2.22 -13.86 2.84
CA ASP A 635 -1.74 -14.78 3.86
C ASP A 635 -2.80 -15.86 4.11
N LEU A 636 -2.33 -17.09 4.23
CA LEU A 636 -3.06 -18.20 4.79
C LEU A 636 -2.39 -18.58 6.11
N THR A 637 -3.00 -18.18 7.23
CA THR A 637 -2.56 -18.61 8.56
C THR A 637 -3.47 -19.73 9.07
N MET A 638 -2.88 -20.87 9.43
CA MET A 638 -3.58 -22.00 10.03
C MET A 638 -3.28 -22.08 11.53
N LEU A 639 -4.34 -22.23 12.34
CA LEU A 639 -4.30 -22.51 13.78
C LEU A 639 -4.87 -23.90 14.02
N SER A 640 -4.08 -24.78 14.64
CA SER A 640 -4.48 -26.17 14.95
C SER A 640 -3.80 -26.68 16.20
N MET A 641 -4.26 -27.79 16.77
CA MET A 641 -3.54 -28.44 17.88
C MET A 641 -2.16 -28.93 17.39
N LYS A 642 -1.11 -28.61 18.13
CA LYS A 642 0.24 -29.10 17.81
C LYS A 642 0.28 -30.63 17.92
N GLY A 643 0.92 -31.27 16.95
CA GLY A 643 1.03 -32.73 16.90
C GLY A 643 -0.26 -33.46 16.49
N ASN A 644 -1.32 -32.74 16.12
CA ASN A 644 -2.49 -33.38 15.52
C ASN A 644 -2.15 -33.89 14.11
N LEU A 645 -2.28 -35.21 13.91
CA LEU A 645 -1.97 -35.90 12.67
C LEU A 645 -2.95 -35.51 11.54
N GLU A 646 -4.23 -35.37 11.86
CA GLU A 646 -5.26 -34.96 10.88
C GLU A 646 -4.99 -33.55 10.32
N SER A 647 -4.46 -32.67 11.17
CA SER A 647 -4.06 -31.31 10.78
C SER A 647 -2.69 -31.26 10.09
N ALA A 648 -1.87 -32.32 10.19
CA ALA A 648 -0.53 -32.35 9.60
C ALA A 648 -0.59 -32.31 8.07
N TYR A 649 -1.52 -33.06 7.46
CA TYR A 649 -1.75 -33.01 6.02
C TYR A 649 -2.10 -31.59 5.54
N ALA A 650 -3.03 -30.93 6.23
CA ALA A 650 -3.43 -29.57 5.88
C ALA A 650 -2.28 -28.55 5.98
N ARG A 651 -1.42 -28.66 7.01
CA ARG A 651 -0.21 -27.83 7.14
C ARG A 651 0.80 -28.12 6.03
N SER A 652 1.00 -29.39 5.68
CA SER A 652 1.89 -29.80 4.60
C SER A 652 1.44 -29.29 3.24
N GLU A 653 0.14 -29.36 2.92
CA GLU A 653 -0.40 -28.82 1.68
C GLU A 653 -0.23 -27.29 1.59
N ALA A 654 -0.51 -26.57 2.68
CA ALA A 654 -0.29 -25.11 2.72
C ALA A 654 1.19 -24.76 2.49
N LEU A 655 2.11 -25.51 3.12
CA LEU A 655 3.55 -25.36 2.94
C LEU A 655 4.00 -25.67 1.50
N LEU A 656 3.45 -26.71 0.88
CA LEU A 656 3.79 -27.06 -0.51
C LEU A 656 3.35 -25.96 -1.47
N GLN A 657 2.18 -25.37 -1.27
CA GLN A 657 1.75 -24.22 -2.08
C GLN A 657 2.70 -23.02 -1.89
N ASP A 658 3.05 -22.71 -0.65
CA ASP A 658 4.00 -21.65 -0.27
C ASP A 658 5.36 -21.81 -0.99
N LEU A 659 5.92 -23.02 -0.93
CA LEU A 659 7.21 -23.36 -1.54
C LEU A 659 7.14 -23.39 -3.08
N ASN A 660 6.05 -23.89 -3.66
CA ASN A 660 5.84 -23.88 -5.11
C ASN A 660 5.72 -22.45 -5.67
N LEU A 661 5.21 -21.52 -4.86
CA LEU A 661 5.19 -20.13 -5.24
C LEU A 661 6.58 -19.49 -5.11
N ASP A 662 7.42 -19.86 -4.14
CA ASP A 662 8.70 -19.20 -3.82
C ASP A 662 8.59 -17.66 -3.72
N PHE A 663 7.41 -17.17 -3.33
CA PHE A 663 7.04 -15.76 -3.52
C PHE A 663 7.94 -14.83 -2.71
N ILE A 664 8.53 -15.27 -1.60
CA ILE A 664 9.41 -14.43 -0.76
C ILE A 664 10.64 -13.90 -1.51
N ARG A 665 11.15 -14.63 -2.52
CA ARG A 665 12.36 -14.21 -3.27
C ARG A 665 12.09 -13.02 -4.20
N HIS A 666 10.84 -12.64 -4.37
CA HIS A 666 10.40 -11.57 -5.26
C HIS A 666 10.63 -10.20 -4.66
N ASP A 667 10.96 -9.24 -5.51
CA ASP A 667 11.19 -7.84 -5.11
C ASP A 667 9.98 -7.27 -4.38
N GLU A 668 8.78 -7.61 -4.83
CA GLU A 668 7.51 -7.14 -4.29
C GLU A 668 7.19 -7.76 -2.94
N SER A 669 7.50 -9.03 -2.75
CA SER A 669 7.34 -9.70 -1.46
C SER A 669 8.25 -9.13 -0.39
N GLN A 670 9.45 -8.65 -0.76
CA GLN A 670 10.32 -7.93 0.18
C GLN A 670 9.61 -6.70 0.73
N LEU A 671 8.92 -5.92 -0.13
CA LEU A 671 8.13 -4.79 0.33
C LEU A 671 6.91 -5.21 1.15
N VAL A 672 6.23 -6.30 0.79
CA VAL A 672 5.10 -6.82 1.59
C VAL A 672 5.55 -7.19 2.99
N VAL A 673 6.63 -7.95 3.14
CA VAL A 673 7.15 -8.31 4.46
C VAL A 673 7.62 -7.06 5.22
N HIS A 674 8.24 -6.10 4.54
CA HIS A 674 8.59 -4.81 5.12
C HIS A 674 7.36 -4.07 5.69
N MET A 675 6.29 -3.96 4.89
CA MET A 675 5.05 -3.31 5.30
C MET A 675 4.34 -4.06 6.43
N LEU A 676 4.40 -5.39 6.46
CA LEU A 676 3.84 -6.18 7.54
C LEU A 676 4.65 -6.05 8.83
N ARG A 677 5.98 -5.99 8.74
CA ARG A 677 6.86 -5.94 9.91
C ARG A 677 6.87 -4.57 10.57
N HIS A 678 6.79 -3.51 9.77
CA HIS A 678 6.95 -2.14 10.26
C HIS A 678 5.64 -1.34 10.21
N GLY A 679 4.69 -1.71 9.33
CA GLY A 679 3.45 -0.96 9.10
C GLY A 679 2.17 -1.60 9.63
N HIS A 680 2.19 -2.85 10.13
CA HIS A 680 0.94 -3.50 10.58
C HIS A 680 0.22 -2.71 11.67
N ARG A 681 0.95 -2.01 12.55
CA ARG A 681 0.34 -1.23 13.64
C ARG A 681 -0.48 -0.05 13.13
N ASP A 682 0.00 0.63 12.10
CA ASP A 682 -0.68 1.78 11.52
C ASP A 682 -1.87 1.35 10.64
N GLU A 683 -1.91 0.11 10.16
CA GLU A 683 -3.00 -0.46 9.36
C GLU A 683 -4.38 -0.17 9.98
N LEU A 684 -4.54 -0.44 11.29
CA LEU A 684 -5.83 -0.26 11.97
C LEU A 684 -6.22 1.22 12.08
N GLU A 685 -5.25 2.12 12.31
CA GLU A 685 -5.53 3.55 12.39
C GLU A 685 -5.84 4.14 11.01
N LEU A 686 -5.20 3.64 9.95
CA LEU A 686 -5.57 3.96 8.56
C LEU A 686 -7.02 3.53 8.29
N VAL A 687 -7.39 2.28 8.61
CA VAL A 687 -8.77 1.82 8.44
C VAL A 687 -9.76 2.68 9.24
N ARG A 688 -9.46 2.98 10.51
CA ARG A 688 -10.29 3.84 11.37
C ARG A 688 -10.43 5.25 10.80
N SER A 689 -9.33 5.83 10.33
CA SER A 689 -9.33 7.17 9.75
C SER A 689 -10.16 7.24 8.47
N ALA A 690 -9.99 6.27 7.58
CA ALA A 690 -10.81 6.11 6.37
C ALA A 690 -12.29 5.89 6.71
N ALA A 691 -12.63 5.08 7.71
CA ALA A 691 -14.01 4.88 8.16
C ALA A 691 -14.70 6.17 8.62
N ARG A 692 -13.97 7.10 9.24
CA ARG A 692 -14.52 8.45 9.54
C ARG A 692 -14.88 9.24 8.29
N ASN A 693 -14.19 9.04 7.17
CA ASN A 693 -14.56 9.64 5.88
C ASN A 693 -15.80 8.95 5.31
N ALA A 694 -15.88 7.62 5.35
CA ALA A 694 -17.08 6.87 4.94
C ALA A 694 -18.32 7.35 5.72
N LYS A 695 -18.23 7.45 7.05
CA LYS A 695 -19.31 8.00 7.89
C LYS A 695 -19.74 9.40 7.48
N PHE A 696 -18.76 10.27 7.22
CA PHE A 696 -19.05 11.64 6.80
C PHE A 696 -19.74 11.69 5.43
N VAL A 697 -19.31 10.86 4.48
CA VAL A 697 -19.96 10.75 3.17
C VAL A 697 -21.39 10.24 3.33
N ASP A 698 -21.62 9.20 4.12
CA ASP A 698 -22.95 8.64 4.40
C ASP A 698 -23.89 9.63 5.08
N GLU A 699 -23.43 10.32 6.12
CA GLU A 699 -24.29 11.20 6.91
C GLU A 699 -24.52 12.58 6.29
N PHE A 700 -23.60 13.07 5.44
CA PHE A 700 -23.63 14.46 4.99
C PHE A 700 -23.58 14.64 3.46
N CYS A 701 -22.76 13.88 2.73
CA CYS A 701 -22.60 14.10 1.30
C CYS A 701 -23.61 13.31 0.45
N TRP A 702 -23.92 12.09 0.87
CA TRP A 702 -24.82 11.18 0.16
C TRP A 702 -25.66 10.36 1.16
N PRO A 703 -26.60 11.03 1.86
CA PRO A 703 -27.52 10.36 2.76
C PRO A 703 -28.49 9.49 1.97
N ILE A 704 -28.67 8.24 2.41
CA ILE A 704 -29.64 7.31 1.82
C ILE A 704 -30.72 6.95 2.83
N GLY A 705 -31.86 6.46 2.35
CA GLY A 705 -32.86 5.85 3.21
C GLY A 705 -32.28 4.61 3.90
N ARG A 706 -32.17 4.60 5.23
CA ARG A 706 -31.52 3.50 6.00
C ARG A 706 -32.08 2.10 5.73
N SER A 707 -33.35 2.01 5.33
CA SER A 707 -34.02 0.75 5.00
C SER A 707 -34.13 0.46 3.50
N ASP A 708 -33.69 1.37 2.64
CA ASP A 708 -33.80 1.22 1.18
C ASP A 708 -32.48 0.74 0.58
N LEU A 709 -32.28 -0.58 0.61
CA LEU A 709 -31.12 -1.24 0.02
C LEU A 709 -30.97 -1.00 -1.49
N ARG A 710 -31.99 -0.49 -2.19
CA ARG A 710 -31.88 -0.12 -3.61
C ARG A 710 -31.02 1.13 -3.82
N GLN A 711 -30.85 1.95 -2.79
CA GLN A 711 -29.97 3.13 -2.82
C GLN A 711 -28.53 2.80 -2.38
N GLY A 712 -28.31 1.64 -1.77
CA GLY A 712 -27.03 1.23 -1.20
C GLY A 712 -27.16 0.79 0.26
N THR A 713 -26.06 0.77 0.99
CA THR A 713 -26.03 0.38 2.41
C THR A 713 -25.71 1.57 3.32
N PRO A 714 -26.32 1.66 4.51
CA PRO A 714 -25.91 2.65 5.50
C PRO A 714 -24.46 2.38 5.93
N TYR A 715 -23.76 3.43 6.41
CA TYR A 715 -22.42 3.25 6.96
C TYR A 715 -22.41 2.25 8.12
N VAL A 716 -21.46 1.31 8.07
CA VAL A 716 -21.17 0.38 9.15
C VAL A 716 -19.98 0.89 9.94
N GLU A 717 -20.13 0.98 11.25
CA GLU A 717 -19.11 1.55 12.14
C GLU A 717 -17.76 0.82 12.00
N GLY A 718 -16.70 1.62 11.81
CA GLY A 718 -15.33 1.12 11.65
C GLY A 718 -14.98 0.60 10.24
N ILE A 719 -15.95 0.45 9.33
CA ILE A 719 -15.70 -0.06 7.98
C ILE A 719 -15.52 1.12 6.99
N PRO A 720 -14.40 1.19 6.24
CA PRO A 720 -14.09 2.29 5.31
C PRO A 720 -14.77 2.15 3.94
N LEU A 721 -15.91 1.47 3.88
CA LEU A 721 -16.59 1.08 2.64
C LEU A 721 -18.03 1.59 2.66
N LEU A 722 -18.51 2.05 1.50
CA LEU A 722 -19.91 2.39 1.27
C LEU A 722 -20.40 1.70 0.02
N MET A 723 -21.59 1.09 0.08
CA MET A 723 -22.31 0.67 -1.12
C MET A 723 -23.26 1.78 -1.55
N ARG A 724 -23.25 2.13 -2.83
CA ARG A 724 -24.14 3.14 -3.38
C ARG A 724 -24.72 2.72 -4.72
N SER A 725 -25.95 3.14 -4.94
CA SER A 725 -26.61 3.07 -6.23
C SER A 725 -27.42 4.35 -6.45
N THR A 726 -27.92 4.52 -7.66
CA THR A 726 -28.86 5.58 -8.00
C THR A 726 -30.15 4.95 -8.51
N PRO A 727 -31.33 5.46 -8.13
CA PRO A 727 -32.59 5.02 -8.71
C PRO A 727 -32.69 5.37 -10.21
N THR A 728 -31.91 6.36 -10.65
CA THR A 728 -31.94 6.91 -12.01
C THR A 728 -30.55 6.86 -12.65
N GLY A 729 -30.41 6.01 -13.66
CA GLY A 729 -29.17 5.85 -14.42
C GLY A 729 -28.29 4.71 -13.94
N ASP A 730 -27.26 4.41 -14.72
CA ASP A 730 -26.26 3.41 -14.38
C ASP A 730 -25.16 4.07 -13.53
N VAL A 731 -25.13 3.73 -12.25
CA VAL A 731 -24.18 4.34 -11.28
C VAL A 731 -22.73 4.13 -11.71
N ASP A 732 -22.40 2.99 -12.31
CA ASP A 732 -21.02 2.70 -12.72
C ASP A 732 -20.63 3.55 -13.93
N GLU A 733 -21.49 3.65 -14.94
CA GLU A 733 -21.26 4.52 -16.10
C GLU A 733 -21.19 6.01 -15.74
N LEU A 734 -21.89 6.44 -14.68
CA LEU A 734 -21.76 7.79 -14.15
C LEU A 734 -20.43 7.97 -13.43
N PHE A 735 -20.02 7.01 -12.59
CA PHE A 735 -18.75 7.06 -11.87
C PHE A 735 -17.53 6.97 -12.80
N LYS A 736 -17.61 6.25 -13.93
CA LYS A 736 -16.58 6.23 -14.98
C LYS A 736 -16.27 7.60 -15.58
N LYS A 737 -17.23 8.54 -15.49
CA LYS A 737 -17.05 9.94 -15.92
C LYS A 737 -16.44 10.83 -14.85
N LEU A 738 -16.35 10.36 -13.59
CA LEU A 738 -15.83 11.14 -12.47
C LEU A 738 -14.30 11.09 -12.45
N VAL A 739 -13.65 12.16 -12.92
CA VAL A 739 -12.19 12.24 -13.06
C VAL A 739 -11.45 12.49 -11.75
N THR A 740 -12.17 12.79 -10.66
CA THR A 740 -11.60 13.09 -9.34
C THR A 740 -11.67 11.92 -8.36
N ILE A 741 -12.26 10.79 -8.76
CA ILE A 741 -12.35 9.58 -7.95
C ILE A 741 -11.69 8.46 -8.71
N ASP A 742 -10.75 7.78 -8.07
CA ASP A 742 -9.97 6.75 -8.74
C ASP A 742 -10.82 5.50 -8.95
N TRP A 743 -10.95 5.06 -10.20
CA TRP A 743 -11.48 3.73 -10.46
C TRP A 743 -10.43 2.67 -10.16
N ARG A 744 -10.81 1.68 -9.35
CA ARG A 744 -9.98 0.53 -9.00
C ARG A 744 -10.79 -0.77 -9.12
N ASP A 745 -10.11 -1.83 -9.53
CA ASP A 745 -10.60 -3.23 -9.46
C ASP A 745 -10.49 -3.86 -8.05
N SER A 746 -10.15 -3.07 -7.04
CA SER A 746 -9.97 -3.50 -5.65
C SER A 746 -10.09 -2.29 -4.71
N PHE A 747 -10.21 -2.54 -3.40
CA PHE A 747 -10.32 -1.46 -2.41
C PHE A 747 -8.96 -0.82 -2.07
N SER A 748 -9.00 0.47 -1.74
CA SER A 748 -7.82 1.29 -1.39
C SER A 748 -8.19 2.29 -0.29
N PHE A 749 -7.34 2.42 0.73
CA PHE A 749 -7.58 3.29 1.89
C PHE A 749 -6.74 4.57 1.91
N LEU A 750 -5.70 4.70 1.08
CA LEU A 750 -4.94 5.96 1.01
C LEU A 750 -5.77 7.06 0.34
N ARG A 751 -6.37 6.73 -0.81
CA ARG A 751 -7.20 7.65 -1.60
C ARG A 751 -8.56 7.07 -1.87
N THR A 752 -9.50 8.00 -2.01
CA THR A 752 -10.87 7.71 -2.36
C THR A 752 -10.95 7.09 -3.73
N SER A 753 -11.54 5.89 -3.78
CA SER A 753 -11.65 5.08 -4.98
C SER A 753 -12.98 4.37 -5.03
N TYR A 754 -13.34 3.84 -6.19
CA TYR A 754 -14.52 3.01 -6.32
C TYR A 754 -14.28 1.75 -7.15
N VAL A 755 -15.08 0.73 -6.88
CA VAL A 755 -15.27 -0.46 -7.71
C VAL A 755 -16.71 -0.46 -8.20
N GLY A 756 -16.92 -0.64 -9.51
CA GLY A 756 -18.23 -0.66 -10.14
C GLY A 756 -18.77 -2.06 -10.43
N ASP A 757 -19.91 -2.11 -11.12
CA ASP A 757 -20.57 -3.34 -11.59
C ASP A 757 -20.85 -4.39 -10.51
N ILE A 758 -21.08 -3.97 -9.26
CA ILE A 758 -21.47 -4.90 -8.20
C ILE A 758 -22.96 -5.25 -8.39
N PRO A 759 -23.31 -6.53 -8.61
CA PRO A 759 -24.63 -6.91 -9.12
C PRO A 759 -25.73 -6.99 -8.04
N ARG A 760 -25.35 -6.97 -6.76
CA ARG A 760 -26.28 -7.13 -5.64
C ARG A 760 -25.75 -6.58 -4.33
N VAL A 761 -26.67 -6.29 -3.41
CA VAL A 761 -26.44 -5.97 -2.00
C VAL A 761 -27.51 -6.71 -1.19
N GLY A 762 -27.11 -7.64 -0.32
CA GLY A 762 -28.04 -8.60 0.29
C GLY A 762 -28.90 -9.30 -0.77
N ASP A 763 -30.20 -9.36 -0.53
CA ASP A 763 -31.20 -9.93 -1.47
C ASP A 763 -31.58 -9.01 -2.65
N VAL A 764 -31.06 -7.77 -2.70
CA VAL A 764 -31.44 -6.79 -3.73
C VAL A 764 -30.47 -6.83 -4.90
N SER A 765 -30.96 -7.27 -6.07
CA SER A 765 -30.24 -7.16 -7.33
C SER A 765 -30.26 -5.72 -7.85
N GLY A 766 -29.16 -5.25 -8.41
CA GLY A 766 -29.04 -3.89 -8.92
C GLY A 766 -27.65 -3.62 -9.51
N LYS A 767 -27.38 -2.36 -9.83
CA LYS A 767 -26.03 -1.90 -10.16
C LYS A 767 -25.53 -1.04 -9.02
N PHE A 768 -24.48 -1.49 -8.36
CA PHE A 768 -23.89 -0.79 -7.23
C PHE A 768 -22.44 -0.44 -7.51
N VAL A 769 -22.01 0.69 -6.95
CA VAL A 769 -20.60 1.00 -6.74
C VAL A 769 -20.25 0.80 -5.28
N ARG A 770 -19.09 0.19 -5.04
CA ARG A 770 -18.43 0.21 -3.72
C ARG A 770 -17.43 1.34 -3.70
N ILE A 771 -17.64 2.29 -2.80
CA ILE A 771 -16.74 3.41 -2.56
C ILE A 771 -15.85 3.03 -1.38
N ASN A 772 -14.55 3.22 -1.53
CA ASN A 772 -13.58 3.15 -0.45
C ASN A 772 -13.10 4.58 -0.23
N THR A 773 -13.32 5.13 0.96
CA THR A 773 -12.89 6.50 1.26
C THR A 773 -11.45 6.53 1.72
N GLY A 774 -10.69 7.50 1.23
CA GLY A 774 -9.27 7.68 1.55
C GLY A 774 -9.03 8.57 2.77
N HIS A 775 -7.84 9.19 2.80
CA HIS A 775 -7.42 10.17 3.81
C HIS A 775 -7.46 11.61 3.31
N GLU A 776 -8.19 11.89 2.22
CA GLU A 776 -8.43 13.26 1.79
C GLU A 776 -9.18 14.07 2.86
N PRO A 777 -9.02 15.41 2.87
CA PRO A 777 -9.77 16.28 3.76
C PRO A 777 -11.27 16.20 3.48
N LYS A 778 -12.08 16.59 4.47
CA LYS A 778 -13.55 16.59 4.35
C LYS A 778 -14.04 17.46 3.19
N GLU A 779 -13.32 18.53 2.88
CA GLU A 779 -13.52 19.39 1.71
C GLU A 779 -13.51 18.57 0.41
N SER A 780 -12.55 17.65 0.23
CA SER A 780 -12.52 16.73 -0.91
C SER A 780 -13.72 15.78 -0.91
N MET A 781 -14.11 15.25 0.25
CA MET A 781 -15.29 14.36 0.36
C MET A 781 -16.57 15.08 -0.08
N VAL A 782 -16.71 16.37 0.26
CA VAL A 782 -17.82 17.21 -0.22
C VAL A 782 -17.73 17.40 -1.73
N GLU A 783 -16.55 17.79 -2.24
CA GLU A 783 -16.33 18.03 -3.67
C GLU A 783 -16.65 16.79 -4.52
N TYR A 784 -16.26 15.60 -4.06
CA TYR A 784 -16.47 14.33 -4.76
C TYR A 784 -17.92 13.86 -4.74
N PHE A 785 -18.60 13.93 -3.59
CA PHE A 785 -19.84 13.19 -3.40
C PHE A 785 -21.09 14.05 -3.20
N TYR A 786 -20.96 15.32 -2.78
CA TYR A 786 -22.13 16.09 -2.33
C TYR A 786 -23.14 16.34 -3.45
N ALA A 787 -22.70 16.88 -4.59
CA ALA A 787 -23.59 17.14 -5.72
C ALA A 787 -24.18 15.84 -6.27
N PHE A 788 -23.36 14.79 -6.41
CA PHE A 788 -23.82 13.48 -6.87
C PHE A 788 -24.92 12.95 -5.95
N GLY A 789 -24.66 12.85 -4.65
CA GLY A 789 -25.56 12.23 -3.68
C GLY A 789 -26.88 12.97 -3.53
N HIS A 790 -26.83 14.30 -3.48
CA HIS A 790 -28.03 15.13 -3.39
C HIS A 790 -28.86 15.12 -4.68
N LEU A 791 -28.25 15.05 -5.86
CA LEU A 791 -28.99 14.90 -7.12
C LEU A 791 -29.54 13.47 -7.26
N ALA A 792 -28.77 12.43 -6.93
CA ALA A 792 -29.20 11.03 -6.99
C ALA A 792 -30.42 10.75 -6.11
N THR A 793 -30.46 11.38 -4.94
CA THR A 793 -31.58 11.28 -3.99
C THR A 793 -32.65 12.35 -4.23
N SER A 794 -32.47 13.20 -5.24
CA SER A 794 -33.33 14.35 -5.53
C SER A 794 -33.60 15.22 -4.30
N THR A 795 -32.63 15.35 -3.39
CA THR A 795 -32.74 16.10 -2.14
C THR A 795 -31.94 17.40 -2.24
N PRO A 796 -32.59 18.57 -2.35
CA PRO A 796 -31.88 19.85 -2.39
C PRO A 796 -31.00 20.09 -1.16
N PRO A 797 -29.95 20.93 -1.24
CA PRO A 797 -29.13 21.28 -0.08
C PRO A 797 -29.97 21.80 1.08
N GLY A 798 -29.74 21.27 2.29
CA GLY A 798 -30.48 21.66 3.50
C GLY A 798 -31.87 21.03 3.66
N ALA A 799 -32.40 20.35 2.64
CA ALA A 799 -33.64 19.61 2.74
C ALA A 799 -33.44 18.29 3.50
N THR A 800 -34.44 17.89 4.28
CA THR A 800 -34.48 16.61 5.01
C THR A 800 -35.28 15.53 4.29
N VAL A 801 -36.01 15.90 3.23
CA VAL A 801 -36.84 15.00 2.42
C VAL A 801 -36.53 15.21 0.93
N PRO A 802 -36.58 14.13 0.12
CA PRO A 802 -36.47 14.23 -1.33
C PRO A 802 -37.56 15.11 -1.95
N SER A 803 -37.22 15.75 -3.06
CA SER A 803 -38.18 16.37 -3.98
C SER A 803 -39.12 15.33 -4.59
N GLU A 804 -40.36 15.72 -4.86
CA GLU A 804 -41.33 14.89 -5.59
C GLU A 804 -40.87 14.58 -7.03
N THR A 805 -40.07 15.47 -7.62
CA THR A 805 -39.53 15.28 -8.98
C THR A 805 -38.17 14.60 -8.91
N GLN A 806 -38.09 13.38 -9.43
CA GLN A 806 -36.81 12.67 -9.56
C GLN A 806 -35.90 13.32 -10.61
N VAL A 807 -34.62 13.41 -10.29
CA VAL A 807 -33.57 13.90 -11.20
C VAL A 807 -32.98 12.73 -11.97
N ASP A 808 -33.13 12.70 -13.29
CA ASP A 808 -32.39 11.74 -14.13
C ASP A 808 -30.94 12.18 -14.33
N LEU A 809 -30.02 11.51 -13.63
CA LEU A 809 -28.59 11.78 -13.72
C LEU A 809 -28.00 11.49 -15.11
N ALA A 810 -28.54 10.53 -15.86
CA ALA A 810 -28.06 10.21 -17.21
C ALA A 810 -28.43 11.30 -18.24
N ALA A 811 -29.48 12.05 -17.96
CA ALA A 811 -29.96 13.18 -18.75
C ALA A 811 -29.86 14.52 -17.99
N LEU A 812 -28.89 14.65 -17.08
CA LEU A 812 -28.75 15.83 -16.24
C LEU A 812 -28.61 17.11 -17.08
N THR A 813 -29.46 18.09 -16.78
CA THR A 813 -29.44 19.44 -17.38
C THR A 813 -28.82 20.45 -16.43
N VAL A 814 -28.25 21.53 -16.96
CA VAL A 814 -27.69 22.62 -16.14
C VAL A 814 -28.74 23.30 -15.25
N ASP A 815 -30.02 23.32 -15.67
CA ASP A 815 -31.07 24.01 -14.90
C ASP A 815 -31.36 23.31 -13.57
N ARG A 816 -31.32 21.97 -13.52
CA ARG A 816 -31.41 21.22 -12.25
C ARG A 816 -30.24 21.51 -11.32
N VAL A 817 -29.04 21.69 -11.87
CA VAL A 817 -27.87 22.09 -11.08
C VAL A 817 -28.06 23.50 -10.52
N ARG A 818 -28.60 24.43 -11.32
CA ARG A 818 -28.92 25.80 -10.88
C ARG A 818 -29.96 25.82 -9.77
N GLU A 819 -31.03 25.03 -9.89
CA GLU A 819 -32.07 24.92 -8.85
C GLU A 819 -31.46 24.54 -7.49
N HIS A 820 -30.57 23.54 -7.46
CA HIS A 820 -29.89 23.14 -6.23
C HIS A 820 -28.94 24.22 -5.69
N LEU A 821 -28.22 24.93 -6.59
CA LEU A 821 -27.36 26.05 -6.20
C LEU A 821 -28.15 27.27 -5.69
N GLU A 822 -29.34 27.54 -6.22
CA GLU A 822 -30.24 28.59 -5.70
C GLU A 822 -30.80 28.19 -4.32
N ALA A 823 -31.21 26.93 -4.14
CA ALA A 823 -31.64 26.43 -2.83
C ALA A 823 -30.54 26.60 -1.77
N LEU A 824 -29.28 26.34 -2.12
CA LEU A 824 -28.13 26.57 -1.24
C LEU A 824 -28.01 28.05 -0.80
N LYS A 825 -28.28 29.01 -1.69
CA LYS A 825 -28.18 30.45 -1.37
C LYS A 825 -29.24 30.91 -0.36
N LEU A 826 -30.38 30.22 -0.30
CA LEU A 826 -31.48 30.55 0.62
C LEU A 826 -31.24 30.07 2.06
N LEU A 827 -30.25 29.20 2.29
CA LEU A 827 -29.96 28.65 3.61
C LEU A 827 -29.24 29.65 4.51
N ARG A 828 -29.75 29.81 5.74
CA ARG A 828 -29.12 30.61 6.81
C ARG A 828 -28.01 29.82 7.50
N ASP A 829 -26.86 30.46 7.68
CA ASP A 829 -25.66 29.80 8.22
C ASP A 829 -25.85 29.27 9.65
N GLU A 830 -26.63 29.96 10.48
CA GLU A 830 -26.92 29.59 11.87
C GLU A 830 -27.73 28.29 11.98
N GLU A 831 -28.61 28.03 11.01
CA GLU A 831 -29.49 26.85 10.99
C GLU A 831 -28.78 25.63 10.36
N HIS A 832 -27.78 25.87 9.51
CA HIS A 832 -27.07 24.84 8.77
C HIS A 832 -25.55 24.99 8.88
N ALA A 833 -25.02 24.99 10.11
CA ALA A 833 -23.60 25.22 10.37
C ALA A 833 -22.63 24.33 9.57
N ARG A 834 -22.98 23.04 9.34
CA ARG A 834 -22.18 22.14 8.48
C ARG A 834 -22.16 22.60 7.01
N ILE A 835 -23.31 23.01 6.47
CA ILE A 835 -23.41 23.53 5.09
C ILE A 835 -22.64 24.86 4.98
N ALA A 836 -22.80 25.75 5.96
CA ALA A 836 -22.05 27.01 6.01
C ALA A 836 -20.54 26.77 5.99
N ARG A 837 -20.05 25.79 6.77
CA ARG A 837 -18.63 25.42 6.82
C ARG A 837 -18.07 25.00 5.45
N TYR A 838 -18.85 24.28 4.65
CA TYR A 838 -18.43 23.67 3.38
C TYR A 838 -19.06 24.33 2.14
N ARG A 839 -19.67 25.51 2.28
CA ARG A 839 -20.49 26.15 1.22
C ARG A 839 -19.74 26.26 -0.11
N ASN A 840 -18.49 26.70 -0.10
CA ASN A 840 -17.69 26.82 -1.32
C ASN A 840 -17.35 25.45 -1.94
N SER A 841 -17.03 24.44 -1.11
CA SER A 841 -16.80 23.06 -1.57
C SER A 841 -18.07 22.44 -2.15
N ILE A 842 -19.25 22.76 -1.60
CA ILE A 842 -20.55 22.34 -2.15
C ILE A 842 -20.76 22.96 -3.54
N VAL A 843 -20.55 24.27 -3.69
CA VAL A 843 -20.64 24.94 -4.99
C VAL A 843 -19.67 24.32 -5.99
N ALA A 844 -18.41 24.10 -5.58
CA ALA A 844 -17.40 23.46 -6.39
C ALA A 844 -17.81 22.04 -6.82
N SER A 845 -18.41 21.26 -5.92
CA SER A 845 -18.96 19.92 -6.21
C SER A 845 -20.00 19.97 -7.34
N TYR A 846 -20.97 20.88 -7.26
CA TYR A 846 -21.99 21.04 -8.31
C TYR A 846 -21.40 21.48 -9.65
N CYS A 847 -20.46 22.44 -9.64
CA CYS A 847 -19.77 22.87 -10.86
C CYS A 847 -18.97 21.73 -11.48
N ALA A 848 -18.22 20.98 -10.67
CA ALA A 848 -17.37 19.89 -11.14
C ALA A 848 -18.22 18.73 -11.68
N PHE A 849 -19.28 18.34 -10.97
CA PHE A 849 -20.18 17.29 -11.42
C PHE A 849 -20.91 17.67 -12.72
N ALA A 850 -21.40 18.92 -12.82
CA ALA A 850 -22.05 19.41 -14.03
C ALA A 850 -21.10 19.37 -15.25
N ALA A 851 -19.85 19.78 -15.07
CA ALA A 851 -18.84 19.77 -16.14
C ALA A 851 -18.54 18.35 -16.67
N GLN A 852 -18.76 17.32 -15.85
CA GLN A 852 -18.48 15.92 -16.19
C GLN A 852 -19.68 15.19 -16.81
N ILE A 853 -20.91 15.58 -16.43
CA ILE A 853 -22.12 14.83 -16.77
C ILE A 853 -23.00 15.55 -17.80
N VAL A 854 -23.09 16.88 -17.76
CA VAL A 854 -23.94 17.64 -18.68
C VAL A 854 -23.37 17.56 -20.10
N LYS A 855 -24.23 17.18 -21.08
CA LYS A 855 -23.81 16.93 -22.47
C LYS A 855 -23.10 18.10 -23.15
N SER A 856 -23.49 19.35 -22.83
CA SER A 856 -22.92 20.55 -23.42
C SER A 856 -22.13 21.34 -22.40
N THR A 857 -20.80 21.26 -22.48
CA THR A 857 -19.88 22.02 -21.62
C THR A 857 -20.16 23.52 -21.68
N GLU A 858 -20.54 24.07 -22.84
CA GLU A 858 -20.91 25.49 -23.03
C GLU A 858 -21.97 25.96 -22.04
N THR A 859 -22.98 25.13 -21.78
CA THR A 859 -24.06 25.49 -20.84
C THR A 859 -23.60 25.57 -19.39
N VAL A 860 -22.50 24.91 -19.04
CA VAL A 860 -21.91 24.86 -17.69
C VAL A 860 -20.95 26.02 -17.44
N ILE A 861 -20.36 26.61 -18.49
CA ILE A 861 -19.38 27.70 -18.37
C ILE A 861 -19.86 28.88 -17.51
N PRO A 862 -21.12 29.36 -17.61
CA PRO A 862 -21.61 30.41 -16.71
C PRO A 862 -21.53 30.03 -15.22
N LEU A 863 -21.73 28.76 -14.87
CA LEU A 863 -21.58 28.29 -13.48
C LEU A 863 -20.13 28.37 -13.02
N ILE A 864 -19.19 27.97 -13.88
CA ILE A 864 -17.75 27.99 -13.57
C ILE A 864 -17.22 29.44 -13.48
N ILE A 865 -17.71 30.33 -14.35
CA ILE A 865 -17.45 31.77 -14.26
C ILE A 865 -17.97 32.31 -12.93
N GLY A 866 -19.21 31.98 -12.55
CA GLY A 866 -19.79 32.37 -11.26
C GLY A 866 -18.97 31.89 -10.06
N PHE A 867 -18.48 30.65 -10.11
CA PHE A 867 -17.61 30.07 -9.08
C PHE A 867 -16.30 30.87 -8.92
N PHE A 868 -15.54 31.08 -10.00
CA PHE A 868 -14.28 31.85 -9.93
C PHE A 868 -14.51 33.36 -9.73
N GLY A 869 -15.72 33.86 -10.00
CA GLY A 869 -16.14 35.23 -9.66
C GLY A 869 -16.04 35.53 -8.16
N GLN A 870 -16.04 34.51 -7.31
CA GLN A 870 -15.86 34.62 -5.85
C GLN A 870 -14.54 33.99 -5.37
N PRO A 871 -14.03 34.34 -4.18
CA PRO A 871 -12.86 33.68 -3.61
C PRO A 871 -13.15 32.19 -3.33
N ALA A 872 -12.36 31.28 -3.91
CA ALA A 872 -12.49 29.83 -3.75
C ALA A 872 -11.96 29.29 -2.40
N GLY A 873 -12.17 30.04 -1.31
CA GLY A 873 -11.65 29.66 0.01
C GLY A 873 -12.18 28.29 0.46
N ARG A 874 -11.30 27.44 1.00
CA ARG A 874 -11.56 26.06 1.43
C ARG A 874 -11.96 25.07 0.32
N VAL A 875 -11.83 25.44 -0.95
CA VAL A 875 -11.91 24.48 -2.06
C VAL A 875 -10.53 23.89 -2.29
N THR A 876 -10.43 22.59 -2.54
CA THR A 876 -9.15 21.95 -2.82
C THR A 876 -8.52 22.51 -4.09
N ILE A 877 -7.19 22.50 -4.16
CA ILE A 877 -6.49 23.00 -5.35
C ILE A 877 -6.72 22.10 -6.56
N GLU A 878 -6.97 20.81 -6.35
CA GLU A 878 -7.29 19.84 -7.41
C GLU A 878 -8.60 20.20 -8.11
N THR A 879 -9.68 20.43 -7.34
CA THR A 879 -10.97 20.83 -7.89
C THR A 879 -10.91 22.20 -8.55
N GLN A 880 -10.19 23.16 -7.94
CA GLN A 880 -9.94 24.46 -8.58
C GLN A 880 -9.20 24.31 -9.91
N ARG A 881 -8.15 23.48 -9.97
CA ARG A 881 -7.40 23.23 -11.22
C ARG A 881 -8.25 22.55 -12.28
N TYR A 882 -9.08 21.58 -11.88
CA TYR A 882 -10.01 20.92 -12.80
C TYR A 882 -10.98 21.92 -13.43
N LEU A 883 -11.68 22.71 -12.61
CA LEU A 883 -12.62 23.72 -13.10
C LEU A 883 -11.95 24.81 -13.92
N ALA A 884 -10.74 25.22 -13.53
CA ALA A 884 -9.95 26.19 -14.28
C ALA A 884 -9.56 25.64 -15.67
N ASP A 885 -9.17 24.37 -15.75
CA ASP A 885 -8.82 23.74 -17.02
C ASP A 885 -10.03 23.64 -17.96
N VAL A 886 -11.22 23.30 -17.44
CA VAL A 886 -12.46 23.30 -18.21
C VAL A 886 -12.75 24.70 -18.77
N LEU A 887 -12.71 25.73 -17.92
CA LEU A 887 -12.98 27.10 -18.32
C LEU A 887 -11.97 27.59 -19.37
N ILE A 888 -10.68 27.47 -19.10
CA ILE A 888 -9.63 28.03 -19.96
C ILE A 888 -9.55 27.25 -21.28
N SER A 889 -9.73 25.93 -21.26
CA SER A 889 -9.78 25.12 -22.48
C SER A 889 -10.96 25.48 -23.36
N TYR A 890 -12.13 25.75 -22.76
CA TYR A 890 -13.31 26.20 -23.50
C TYR A 890 -13.08 27.56 -24.18
N MET A 891 -12.39 28.49 -23.51
CA MET A 891 -12.10 29.82 -24.03
C MET A 891 -10.98 29.86 -25.09
N ARG A 892 -10.28 28.74 -25.31
CA ARG A 892 -9.20 28.67 -26.29
C ARG A 892 -9.74 28.94 -27.70
N GLY A 893 -9.15 29.91 -28.39
CA GLY A 893 -9.54 30.31 -29.75
C GLY A 893 -10.88 31.06 -29.84
N ARG A 894 -11.48 31.44 -28.71
CA ARG A 894 -12.73 32.22 -28.65
C ARG A 894 -12.45 33.66 -28.20
N THR A 895 -13.31 34.58 -28.61
CA THR A 895 -13.33 35.95 -28.07
C THR A 895 -14.00 35.97 -26.71
N PHE A 896 -13.43 36.73 -25.77
CA PHE A 896 -13.94 36.83 -24.40
C PHE A 896 -15.02 37.89 -24.31
N ASP A 897 -15.99 37.65 -23.42
CA ASP A 897 -16.86 38.70 -22.93
C ASP A 897 -16.01 39.71 -22.10
N PRO A 898 -16.00 41.01 -22.44
CA PRO A 898 -15.28 42.02 -21.67
C PRO A 898 -15.90 42.32 -20.29
N GLU A 899 -16.98 41.64 -19.88
CA GLU A 899 -17.55 41.78 -18.55
C GLU A 899 -16.50 41.57 -17.42
N PRO A 900 -16.40 42.50 -16.45
CA PRO A 900 -15.41 42.43 -15.37
C PRO A 900 -15.45 41.12 -14.55
N ALA A 901 -16.64 40.55 -14.36
CA ALA A 901 -16.82 39.29 -13.65
C ALA A 901 -16.16 38.12 -14.40
N THR A 902 -16.37 38.04 -15.73
CA THR A 902 -15.75 37.05 -16.61
C THR A 902 -14.23 37.17 -16.62
N LEU A 903 -13.71 38.40 -16.71
CA LEU A 903 -12.26 38.65 -16.68
C LEU A 903 -11.62 38.30 -15.33
N THR A 904 -12.31 38.60 -14.23
CA THR A 904 -11.88 38.21 -12.87
C THR A 904 -11.85 36.70 -12.71
N ALA A 905 -12.88 36.00 -13.19
CA ALA A 905 -12.98 34.56 -13.15
C ALA A 905 -11.84 33.90 -13.93
N LEU A 906 -11.55 34.39 -15.14
CA LEU A 906 -10.46 33.90 -15.98
C LEU A 906 -9.08 34.13 -15.35
N TYR A 907 -8.87 35.30 -14.73
CA TYR A 907 -7.65 35.57 -14.00
C TYR A 907 -7.45 34.59 -12.84
N ARG A 908 -8.47 34.39 -12.00
CA ARG A 908 -8.39 33.45 -10.86
C ARG A 908 -8.21 32.01 -11.32
N ALA A 909 -8.90 31.59 -12.37
CA ALA A 909 -8.69 30.28 -13.00
C ALA A 909 -7.25 30.12 -13.52
N ALA A 910 -6.68 31.16 -14.13
CA ALA A 910 -5.33 31.09 -14.66
C ALA A 910 -4.27 31.00 -13.54
N VAL A 911 -4.51 31.67 -12.40
CA VAL A 911 -3.60 31.68 -11.24
C VAL A 911 -3.45 30.30 -10.58
N VAL A 912 -4.51 29.49 -10.57
CA VAL A 912 -4.48 28.17 -9.89
C VAL A 912 -3.84 27.07 -10.75
N LEU A 913 -3.73 27.28 -12.06
CA LEU A 913 -3.10 26.33 -12.97
C LEU A 913 -1.57 26.35 -12.83
N PRO A 914 -0.91 25.17 -12.88
CA PRO A 914 0.54 25.11 -12.84
C PRO A 914 1.15 25.76 -14.10
N GLY A 915 2.30 26.42 -13.93
CA GLY A 915 2.96 27.24 -14.97
C GLY A 915 3.09 26.55 -16.33
N TRP A 916 3.48 25.26 -16.36
CA TRP A 916 3.60 24.49 -17.60
C TRP A 916 2.26 24.32 -18.35
N ARG A 917 1.15 24.14 -17.63
CA ARG A 917 -0.18 23.91 -18.20
C ARG A 917 -0.75 25.21 -18.76
N ILE A 918 -0.65 26.29 -17.99
CA ILE A 918 -1.09 27.61 -18.44
C ILE A 918 -0.21 28.14 -19.59
N ARG A 919 1.11 27.86 -19.63
CA ARG A 919 1.97 28.20 -20.80
C ARG A 919 1.45 27.59 -22.10
N ARG A 920 1.10 26.30 -22.07
CA ARG A 920 0.59 25.56 -23.23
C ARG A 920 -0.73 26.15 -23.75
N ILE A 921 -1.58 26.60 -22.83
CA ILE A 921 -2.90 27.13 -23.18
C ILE A 921 -2.85 28.62 -23.52
N ALA A 922 -1.96 29.38 -22.88
CA ALA A 922 -1.80 30.83 -23.04
C ALA A 922 -1.59 31.24 -24.49
N GLY A 923 -0.88 30.45 -25.29
CA GLY A 923 -0.67 30.72 -26.73
C GLY A 923 -1.96 30.73 -27.56
N GLY A 924 -3.03 30.10 -27.09
CA GLY A 924 -4.33 30.04 -27.76
C GLY A 924 -5.40 31.00 -27.24
N LEU A 925 -5.09 31.85 -26.25
CA LEU A 925 -6.03 32.82 -25.69
C LEU A 925 -6.01 34.13 -26.51
N GLN A 926 -7.17 34.54 -27.04
CA GLN A 926 -7.31 35.77 -27.85
C GLN A 926 -7.50 37.02 -26.99
N LEU A 927 -6.43 37.48 -26.33
CA LEU A 927 -6.48 38.59 -25.37
C LEU A 927 -6.58 40.00 -26.01
N GLY A 928 -6.58 40.09 -27.35
CA GLY A 928 -6.59 41.37 -28.07
C GLY A 928 -7.93 42.12 -28.02
N GLY A 929 -9.04 41.44 -27.72
CA GLY A 929 -10.40 42.00 -27.75
C GLY A 929 -11.01 42.33 -26.38
N ILE A 930 -10.26 42.20 -25.27
CA ILE A 930 -10.84 42.21 -23.91
C ILE A 930 -10.91 43.60 -23.24
N GLY A 931 -10.67 44.69 -23.99
CA GLY A 931 -10.72 46.07 -23.49
C GLY A 931 -9.58 46.45 -22.53
N ASP A 932 -9.70 47.58 -21.82
CA ASP A 932 -8.65 48.18 -20.97
C ASP A 932 -9.02 48.31 -19.48
N SER A 933 -10.01 47.54 -19.01
CA SER A 933 -10.34 47.44 -17.60
C SER A 933 -9.14 46.99 -16.74
N GLU A 934 -9.20 47.24 -15.43
CA GLU A 934 -8.15 46.82 -14.52
C GLU A 934 -7.97 45.30 -14.53
N GLU A 935 -9.07 44.55 -14.60
CA GLU A 935 -9.13 43.10 -14.70
C GLU A 935 -8.50 42.60 -16.00
N ALA A 936 -8.80 43.27 -17.13
CA ALA A 936 -8.18 42.97 -18.42
C ALA A 936 -6.67 43.16 -18.37
N ARG A 937 -6.19 44.24 -17.74
CA ARG A 937 -4.76 44.51 -17.56
C ARG A 937 -4.10 43.48 -16.65
N ARG A 938 -4.73 43.09 -15.54
CA ARG A 938 -4.24 42.04 -14.63
C ARG A 938 -4.09 40.70 -15.35
N LEU A 939 -5.11 40.28 -16.10
CA LEU A 939 -5.08 39.04 -16.88
C LEU A 939 -3.99 39.07 -17.97
N ARG A 940 -3.90 40.17 -18.74
CA ARG A 940 -2.84 40.32 -19.77
C ARG A 940 -1.45 40.25 -19.16
N ASN A 941 -1.21 40.96 -18.06
CA ASN A 941 0.09 40.99 -17.40
C ASN A 941 0.49 39.62 -16.87
N PHE A 942 -0.44 38.89 -16.26
CA PHE A 942 -0.21 37.54 -15.77
C PHE A 942 0.11 36.55 -16.90
N ILE A 943 -0.67 36.58 -17.99
CA ILE A 943 -0.39 35.71 -19.14
C ILE A 943 0.92 36.10 -19.82
N ALA A 944 1.24 37.39 -19.90
CA ALA A 944 2.51 37.86 -20.45
C ALA A 944 3.71 37.44 -19.60
N SER A 945 3.61 37.45 -18.26
CA SER A 945 4.69 37.01 -17.37
C SER A 945 4.96 35.51 -17.47
N ILE A 946 3.99 34.72 -17.92
CA ILE A 946 4.16 33.27 -18.06
C ILE A 946 4.71 32.88 -19.44
N ARG A 947 4.51 33.74 -20.46
CA ARG A 947 5.09 33.58 -21.80
C ARG A 947 6.57 33.97 -21.88
N LYS A 948 7.03 34.84 -20.97
CA LYS A 948 8.45 35.12 -20.74
C LYS A 948 9.06 33.97 -19.95
#